data_AF-A0A1V1PGJ0-F1
#
_entry.id   AF-A0A1V1PGJ0-F1
#
_cell.length_a   1.000
_cell.length_b   1.000
_cell.length_c   1.000
_cell.angle_alpha   90.00
_cell.angle_beta   90.00
_cell.angle_gamma   90.00
#
_symmetry.space_group_name_H-M   'P 1'
#
loop_
_entity.id
_entity.type
_entity.pdbx_description
1 polymer ?
#
loop_
_entity_poly.entity_id
_entity_poly.type
_entity_poly.pdbx_seq_one_letter_code
_entity_poly.pdbx_strand_id
1 'polypeptide(L)'
;MKTKLIISLLICLCVACQSSDDNPTSPATQTSSILIENQQVSGTIETKGNVDWYQYRTRRANSLLHIQCTNNTLRPDTELLVTAYKKNPDNTYERLYADHAPENSVLPTNIQMSLYVKHPQDIYLAVRDYMDDDTSIYPYYLKVSESEISTTKGDIATASPITVDNPDDCANAVIPSIGHFDHFRFSIMYRGVYEIQITPQTFQNTTSVVFCVDIYNSAGVLVARHKPFHNYITCLPLLLSAGDYQMVISDSGHDHADPSASCKICIQSRSELELAMNDSQDQPAHLGSINSGQINIEGRIAYLKDQDCYAIELTTTNDQELAVVKLSFQSLVSHQGAYQIDYYDTNRRIRSHEYTPGSSAYKTFMNIHTLENTLCVQAIETDQCDPMDYTAKLTLEWVDDPDETEEKQNQFTGEWTQGNNTIETARIYNVDDVTSTMTGKIAYQGDEDWYALAVNTSTQASVLNVFFQTQTAGAIEYRLSMRTDSIPIRQLLAGNPAQDTAFLKTSVWLPENTQEQFFLRVCDDLGDDADPYQTYEIVTHIVPTPIAIEPVNPGIFTHYHHESMEIKTHTVSLQLYDHTTQTFNVDTLSLRVNNPLAITKLDQNTVSIEYPWIGGYIDYQGDHDFFLLTLNSSNVEALSLSNRFDTNQWYYDISIDFKSLGSSVEYVWKLFRNSSGNQQLLDRQNSSNGFFASAGDTSLQTQAFDMHHPEADQKFWVNNRWAGQFYLCITDFNNTTGDLPDDDWGYDAPYYFKLRLVYHPGEVSP
;
A
#
# COMPACT_ATOMS: atom_id res chain seq x y z
N MET A 1 17.11 9.33 15.92
CA MET A 1 18.37 8.67 15.49
C MET A 1 18.21 8.08 14.08
N LYS A 2 17.91 8.89 13.05
CA LYS A 2 17.82 8.45 11.64
C LYS A 2 18.24 9.54 10.61
N THR A 3 18.78 10.67 11.06
CA THR A 3 19.10 11.83 10.19
C THR A 3 20.61 12.00 9.92
N LYS A 4 21.46 11.09 10.40
CA LYS A 4 22.92 11.16 10.20
C LYS A 4 23.47 10.14 9.19
N LEU A 5 22.64 9.30 8.57
CA LEU A 5 23.08 8.26 7.64
C LEU A 5 23.01 8.67 6.16
N ILE A 6 22.29 9.74 5.80
CA ILE A 6 22.10 10.15 4.39
C ILE A 6 23.19 11.14 3.92
N ILE A 7 23.82 11.88 4.84
CA ILE A 7 24.90 12.83 4.51
C ILE A 7 26.24 12.11 4.24
N SER A 8 26.42 10.87 4.69
CA SER A 8 27.62 10.07 4.41
C SER A 8 27.57 9.29 3.09
N LEU A 9 26.40 9.16 2.46
CA LEU A 9 26.26 8.46 1.16
C LEU A 9 26.37 9.41 -0.05
N LEU A 10 26.10 10.71 0.14
CA LEU A 10 26.20 11.71 -0.93
C LEU A 10 27.61 12.30 -1.11
N ILE A 11 28.52 12.09 -0.13
CA ILE A 11 29.92 12.56 -0.20
C ILE A 11 30.85 11.50 -0.84
N CYS A 12 30.39 10.26 -1.03
CA CYS A 12 31.15 9.20 -1.70
C CYS A 12 31.07 9.23 -3.24
N LEU A 13 30.32 10.15 -3.86
CA LEU A 13 30.23 10.28 -5.32
C LEU A 13 31.12 11.40 -5.91
N CYS A 14 31.84 12.16 -5.07
CA CYS A 14 32.79 13.19 -5.50
C CYS A 14 34.25 12.85 -5.14
N VAL A 15 34.59 11.56 -5.10
CA VAL A 15 36.01 11.15 -5.11
C VAL A 15 36.47 11.22 -6.56
N ALA A 16 36.95 12.39 -6.96
CA ALA A 16 37.93 12.45 -8.02
C ALA A 16 39.08 11.50 -7.61
N CYS A 17 39.20 10.37 -8.30
CA CYS A 17 40.34 9.49 -8.19
C CYS A 17 41.60 10.28 -8.55
N GLN A 18 42.27 10.81 -7.53
CA GLN A 18 43.72 10.97 -7.57
C GLN A 18 44.31 9.56 -7.57
N SER A 19 44.38 8.94 -8.75
CA SER A 19 45.29 7.81 -8.94
C SER A 19 46.72 8.36 -8.86
N SER A 20 47.43 7.82 -7.88
CA SER A 20 48.86 7.94 -7.68
C SER A 20 49.62 7.30 -8.83
N ASP A 21 50.67 7.98 -9.28
CA ASP A 21 51.87 7.47 -9.95
C ASP A 21 51.66 6.48 -11.11
N ASP A 22 51.54 7.05 -12.31
CA ASP A 22 52.43 6.67 -13.40
C ASP A 22 52.74 7.94 -14.20
N ASN A 23 53.95 8.49 -14.01
CA ASN A 23 54.51 9.44 -14.95
C ASN A 23 54.65 8.69 -16.28
N PRO A 24 53.89 9.02 -17.35
CA PRO A 24 54.18 8.44 -18.65
C PRO A 24 55.63 8.79 -18.97
N THR A 25 56.42 7.76 -19.28
CA THR A 25 57.80 7.92 -19.76
C THR A 25 57.85 9.10 -20.72
N SER A 26 58.76 10.05 -20.47
CA SER A 26 59.00 11.23 -21.30
C SER A 26 58.83 10.90 -22.79
N PRO A 27 58.29 11.81 -23.62
CA PRO A 27 58.05 11.55 -25.03
C PRO A 27 59.38 11.28 -25.72
N ALA A 28 59.80 10.03 -25.72
CA ALA A 28 60.91 9.55 -26.51
C ALA A 28 60.37 9.45 -27.92
N THR A 29 60.55 10.53 -28.68
CA THR A 29 60.51 10.56 -30.15
C THR A 29 59.18 10.34 -30.87
N GLN A 30 58.00 10.54 -30.26
CA GLN A 30 56.75 10.70 -31.01
C GLN A 30 56.43 12.18 -31.27
N THR A 31 56.30 12.55 -32.55
CA THR A 31 55.88 13.88 -32.99
C THR A 31 54.37 14.04 -32.77
N SER A 32 53.95 15.01 -31.96
CA SER A 32 52.53 15.32 -31.75
C SER A 32 51.90 15.90 -33.02
N SER A 33 50.71 15.44 -33.36
CA SER A 33 49.93 15.99 -34.48
C SER A 33 49.33 17.36 -34.11
N ILE A 34 49.46 18.36 -34.99
CA ILE A 34 48.91 19.70 -34.74
C ILE A 34 47.42 19.72 -35.06
N LEU A 35 46.59 20.06 -34.08
CA LEU A 35 45.16 20.27 -34.26
C LEU A 35 44.87 21.67 -34.77
N ILE A 36 43.85 21.77 -35.62
CA ILE A 36 43.31 23.03 -36.10
C ILE A 36 41.90 23.17 -35.52
N GLU A 37 41.59 24.37 -35.03
CA GLU A 37 40.30 24.69 -34.46
C GLU A 37 39.15 24.31 -35.39
N ASN A 38 38.13 23.65 -34.85
CA ASN A 38 36.95 23.14 -35.54
C ASN A 38 37.22 22.09 -36.63
N GLN A 39 38.47 21.65 -36.83
CA GLN A 39 38.79 20.57 -37.73
C GLN A 39 38.82 19.24 -36.98
N GLN A 40 38.05 18.27 -37.47
CA GLN A 40 38.07 16.92 -36.95
C GLN A 40 39.29 16.17 -37.48
N VAL A 41 40.01 15.51 -36.58
CA VAL A 41 41.15 14.63 -36.89
C VAL A 41 40.79 13.22 -36.43
N SER A 42 41.16 12.20 -37.19
CA SER A 42 40.98 10.80 -36.82
C SER A 42 42.27 10.17 -36.32
N GLY A 43 42.17 9.24 -35.37
CA GLY A 43 43.25 8.38 -34.90
C GLY A 43 42.75 6.97 -34.58
N THR A 44 43.65 6.05 -34.27
CA THR A 44 43.35 4.63 -33.97
C THR A 44 44.30 4.12 -32.90
N ILE A 45 43.79 3.44 -31.88
CA ILE A 45 44.61 2.79 -30.85
C ILE A 45 45.12 1.45 -31.40
N GLU A 46 46.22 1.51 -32.16
CA GLU A 46 46.72 0.39 -32.97
C GLU A 46 47.33 -0.76 -32.13
N THR A 47 47.86 -0.46 -30.94
CA THR A 47 48.52 -1.45 -30.06
C THR A 47 48.18 -1.17 -28.60
N LYS A 48 48.23 -2.20 -27.74
CA LYS A 48 47.97 -2.05 -26.29
C LYS A 48 48.98 -1.06 -25.70
N GLY A 49 48.50 -0.11 -24.90
CA GLY A 49 49.29 1.01 -24.38
C GLY A 49 49.73 2.06 -25.41
N ASN A 50 49.11 2.09 -26.60
CA ASN A 50 49.32 3.17 -27.56
C ASN A 50 48.69 4.47 -27.04
N VAL A 51 49.47 5.55 -27.11
CA VAL A 51 49.01 6.90 -26.80
C VAL A 51 49.23 7.79 -28.02
N ASP A 52 48.14 8.27 -28.58
CA ASP A 52 48.16 9.25 -29.67
C ASP A 52 48.24 10.67 -29.09
N TRP A 53 49.31 11.39 -29.47
CA TRP A 53 49.59 12.73 -28.97
C TRP A 53 49.22 13.82 -29.98
N TYR A 54 48.50 14.82 -29.49
CA TYR A 54 48.10 16.00 -30.24
C TYR A 54 48.53 17.29 -29.55
N GLN A 55 48.74 18.34 -30.32
CA GLN A 55 49.01 19.68 -29.82
C GLN A 55 48.03 20.69 -30.42
N TYR A 56 47.45 21.52 -29.57
CA TYR A 56 46.64 22.66 -29.97
C TYR A 56 47.15 23.94 -29.31
N ARG A 57 47.41 24.98 -30.10
CA ARG A 57 47.76 26.31 -29.58
C ARG A 57 46.48 27.12 -29.38
N THR A 58 46.13 27.40 -28.13
CA THR A 58 44.98 28.25 -27.85
C THR A 58 45.25 29.69 -28.28
N ARG A 59 44.22 30.34 -28.82
CA ARG A 59 44.35 31.66 -29.45
C ARG A 59 43.86 32.77 -28.54
N ARG A 60 42.83 32.50 -27.72
CA ARG A 60 42.19 33.50 -26.87
C ARG A 60 42.63 33.36 -25.41
N ALA A 61 42.61 34.50 -24.71
CA ALA A 61 42.67 34.54 -23.25
C ALA A 61 41.24 34.47 -22.69
N ASN A 62 41.07 33.93 -21.49
CA ASN A 62 39.78 33.81 -20.81
C ASN A 62 38.70 33.07 -21.62
N SER A 63 39.09 32.04 -22.38
CA SER A 63 38.19 31.22 -23.19
C SER A 63 37.97 29.83 -22.58
N LEU A 64 36.93 29.12 -23.01
CA LEU A 64 36.83 27.68 -22.84
C LEU A 64 37.38 27.00 -24.09
N LEU A 65 38.29 26.06 -23.88
CA LEU A 65 38.67 25.07 -24.88
C LEU A 65 37.73 23.86 -24.72
N HIS A 66 36.89 23.63 -25.71
CA HIS A 66 36.10 22.41 -25.81
C HIS A 66 36.91 21.34 -26.55
N ILE A 67 36.93 20.14 -25.98
CA ILE A 67 37.57 18.96 -26.56
C ILE A 67 36.48 17.92 -26.70
N GLN A 68 36.21 17.50 -27.93
CA GLN A 68 35.26 16.45 -28.24
C GLN A 68 36.02 15.25 -28.80
N CYS A 69 35.81 14.07 -28.20
CA CYS A 69 36.31 12.82 -28.72
C CYS A 69 35.16 11.84 -28.90
N THR A 70 34.92 11.42 -30.14
CA THR A 70 33.87 10.46 -30.47
C THR A 70 34.42 9.25 -31.18
N ASN A 71 33.71 8.13 -31.11
CA ASN A 71 33.82 7.07 -32.10
C ASN A 71 32.43 6.82 -32.69
N ASN A 72 32.38 6.42 -33.96
CA ASN A 72 31.12 6.13 -34.65
C ASN A 72 30.81 4.62 -34.68
N THR A 73 31.41 3.87 -33.74
CA THR A 73 31.28 2.41 -33.68
C THR A 73 30.18 2.05 -32.69
N LEU A 74 29.16 1.34 -33.16
CA LEU A 74 28.19 0.67 -32.30
C LEU A 74 28.94 -0.46 -31.58
N ARG A 75 29.34 -0.21 -30.32
CA ARG A 75 30.17 -1.07 -29.46
C ARG A 75 31.68 -0.97 -29.79
N PRO A 76 32.37 0.08 -29.31
CA PRO A 76 33.81 0.20 -29.51
C PRO A 76 34.58 -0.88 -28.73
N ASP A 77 35.62 -1.45 -29.34
CA ASP A 77 36.52 -2.45 -28.72
C ASP A 77 37.52 -1.83 -27.72
N THR A 78 37.49 -0.49 -27.54
CA THR A 78 38.36 0.27 -26.64
C THR A 78 37.58 1.39 -25.96
N GLU A 79 37.75 1.55 -24.65
CA GLU A 79 37.21 2.67 -23.89
C GLU A 79 38.18 3.85 -23.93
N LEU A 80 37.89 4.84 -24.77
CA LEU A 80 38.80 5.97 -24.94
C LEU A 80 38.90 6.79 -23.66
N LEU A 81 40.13 7.19 -23.33
CA LEU A 81 40.49 8.21 -22.35
C LEU A 81 41.16 9.37 -23.06
N VAL A 82 40.64 10.57 -22.82
CA VAL A 82 41.24 11.82 -23.29
C VAL A 82 41.81 12.56 -22.11
N THR A 83 43.09 12.93 -22.18
CA THR A 83 43.75 13.74 -21.15
C THR A 83 44.39 14.98 -21.77
N ALA A 84 44.08 16.15 -21.19
CA ALA A 84 44.69 17.42 -21.54
C ALA A 84 45.84 17.76 -20.59
N TYR A 85 46.95 18.23 -21.15
CA TYR A 85 48.17 18.59 -20.44
C TYR A 85 48.67 19.97 -20.82
N LYS A 86 49.37 20.59 -19.88
CA LYS A 86 50.27 21.73 -20.12
C LYS A 86 51.71 21.26 -20.04
N LYS A 87 52.54 21.70 -20.99
CA LYS A 87 53.98 21.43 -20.93
C LYS A 87 54.71 22.51 -20.11
N ASN A 88 55.44 22.08 -19.09
CA ASN A 88 56.24 22.94 -18.24
C ASN A 88 57.60 23.27 -18.88
N PRO A 89 58.29 24.34 -18.41
CA PRO A 89 59.60 24.75 -18.93
C PRO A 89 60.70 23.67 -18.80
N ASP A 90 60.55 22.75 -17.84
CA ASP A 90 61.44 21.61 -17.63
C ASP A 90 61.12 20.39 -18.53
N ASN A 91 60.23 20.56 -19.51
CA ASN A 91 59.69 19.53 -20.40
C ASN A 91 58.84 18.45 -19.72
N THR A 92 58.39 18.65 -18.47
CA THR A 92 57.36 17.79 -17.85
C THR A 92 55.96 18.18 -18.32
N TYR A 93 55.00 17.27 -18.22
CA TYR A 93 53.60 17.51 -18.55
C TYR A 93 52.76 17.55 -17.27
N GLU A 94 52.07 18.66 -17.04
CA GLU A 94 51.10 18.83 -15.96
C GLU A 94 49.70 18.51 -16.49
N ARG A 95 49.03 17.53 -15.89
CA ARG A 95 47.65 17.16 -16.26
C ARG A 95 46.68 18.27 -15.86
N LEU A 96 45.92 18.77 -16.83
CA LEU A 96 44.91 19.81 -16.63
C LEU A 96 43.53 19.23 -16.40
N TYR A 97 43.13 18.26 -17.23
CA TYR A 97 41.81 17.63 -17.17
C TYR A 97 41.84 16.29 -17.89
N ALA A 98 41.02 15.33 -17.47
CA ALA A 98 40.91 14.02 -18.11
C ALA A 98 39.47 13.52 -18.01
N ASP A 99 38.99 12.86 -19.04
CA ASP A 99 37.68 12.21 -19.05
C ASP A 99 37.71 10.97 -19.96
N HIS A 100 36.87 9.99 -19.67
CA HIS A 100 36.88 8.68 -20.33
C HIS A 100 35.48 8.17 -20.66
N ALA A 101 35.39 7.31 -21.66
CA ALA A 101 34.19 6.54 -21.91
C ALA A 101 33.91 5.60 -20.72
N PRO A 102 32.63 5.35 -20.36
CA PRO A 102 32.31 4.38 -19.33
C PRO A 102 32.87 2.99 -19.69
N GLU A 103 33.45 2.31 -18.69
CA GLU A 103 33.97 0.96 -18.83
C GLU A 103 32.87 0.01 -19.32
N ASN A 104 33.15 -0.81 -20.34
CA ASN A 104 32.20 -1.74 -20.96
C ASN A 104 30.97 -1.06 -21.61
N SER A 105 31.08 0.20 -22.03
CA SER A 105 29.98 0.90 -22.71
C SER A 105 29.58 0.20 -24.02
N VAL A 106 28.30 -0.14 -24.14
CA VAL A 106 27.72 -0.63 -25.40
C VAL A 106 27.31 0.50 -26.37
N LEU A 107 27.41 1.76 -25.92
CA LEU A 107 27.12 2.94 -26.71
C LEU A 107 28.40 3.54 -27.30
N PRO A 108 28.32 4.20 -28.47
CA PRO A 108 29.45 4.95 -29.02
C PRO A 108 30.01 5.96 -28.01
N THR A 109 31.32 6.13 -27.99
CA THR A 109 32.00 7.12 -27.17
C THR A 109 31.61 8.53 -27.62
N ASN A 110 31.25 9.38 -26.66
CA ASN A 110 31.06 10.82 -26.84
C ASN A 110 31.58 11.55 -25.60
N ILE A 111 32.90 11.76 -25.56
CA ILE A 111 33.56 12.50 -24.49
C ILE A 111 33.52 13.98 -24.84
N GLN A 112 33.04 14.81 -23.91
CA GLN A 112 32.98 16.27 -24.04
C GLN A 112 33.62 16.91 -22.83
N MET A 113 34.78 17.52 -23.04
CA MET A 113 35.55 18.21 -22.00
C MET A 113 35.56 19.71 -22.27
N SER A 114 35.45 20.52 -21.22
CA SER A 114 35.58 21.98 -21.30
C SER A 114 36.67 22.46 -20.33
N LEU A 115 37.73 23.07 -20.87
CA LEU A 115 38.89 23.53 -20.10
C LEU A 115 38.99 25.06 -20.13
N TYR A 116 39.08 25.70 -18.97
CA TYR A 116 39.32 27.15 -18.91
C TYR A 116 40.76 27.53 -19.23
N VAL A 117 40.92 28.45 -20.18
CA VAL A 117 42.21 28.92 -20.68
C VAL A 117 42.40 30.38 -20.28
N LYS A 118 43.20 30.62 -19.24
CA LYS A 118 43.46 31.99 -18.73
C LYS A 118 44.26 32.85 -19.72
N HIS A 119 45.26 32.28 -20.39
CA HIS A 119 46.10 32.96 -21.37
C HIS A 119 46.40 32.03 -22.56
N PRO A 120 46.62 32.56 -23.78
CA PRO A 120 46.98 31.77 -24.95
C PRO A 120 48.22 30.90 -24.67
N GLN A 121 48.09 29.58 -24.78
CA GLN A 121 49.12 28.60 -24.44
C GLN A 121 48.96 27.34 -25.28
N ASP A 122 50.00 26.51 -25.31
CA ASP A 122 49.93 25.18 -25.93
C ASP A 122 49.29 24.18 -24.97
N ILE A 123 48.27 23.48 -25.46
CA ILE A 123 47.61 22.38 -24.79
C ILE A 123 47.95 21.10 -25.56
N TYR A 124 48.38 20.09 -24.83
CA TYR A 124 48.72 18.78 -25.37
C TYR A 124 47.60 17.80 -24.99
N LEU A 125 47.08 17.06 -25.96
CA LEU A 125 46.04 16.07 -25.73
C LEU A 125 46.63 14.68 -25.95
N ALA A 126 46.40 13.78 -25.01
CA ALA A 126 46.68 12.36 -25.15
C ALA A 126 45.35 11.62 -25.30
N VAL A 127 45.21 10.83 -26.36
CA VAL A 127 44.11 9.89 -26.53
C VAL A 127 44.68 8.49 -26.44
N ARG A 128 44.14 7.68 -25.54
CA ARG A 128 44.54 6.29 -25.31
C ARG A 128 43.34 5.45 -24.92
N ASP A 129 43.56 4.16 -24.81
CA ASP A 129 42.63 3.27 -24.13
C ASP A 129 42.71 3.51 -22.61
N TYR A 130 41.57 3.51 -21.90
CA TYR A 130 41.49 3.96 -20.51
C TYR A 130 42.37 3.15 -19.57
N MET A 131 42.43 1.84 -19.78
CA MET A 131 43.23 0.88 -19.02
C MET A 131 44.50 0.43 -19.76
N ASP A 132 44.75 0.99 -20.95
CA ASP A 132 45.87 0.65 -21.84
C ASP A 132 45.95 -0.86 -22.19
N ASP A 133 44.85 -1.59 -22.06
CA ASP A 133 44.80 -3.04 -22.16
C ASP A 133 44.12 -3.54 -23.42
N ASP A 134 43.53 -2.69 -24.25
CA ASP A 134 42.92 -3.08 -25.53
C ASP A 134 43.40 -2.29 -26.76
N THR A 135 42.92 -2.72 -27.94
CA THR A 135 43.29 -2.16 -29.25
C THR A 135 42.08 -2.07 -30.14
N SER A 136 42.00 -1.04 -30.98
CA SER A 136 40.89 -0.88 -31.93
C SER A 136 41.40 -0.53 -33.32
N ILE A 137 40.88 -1.25 -34.33
CA ILE A 137 41.06 -0.91 -35.74
C ILE A 137 40.09 0.18 -36.21
N TYR A 138 39.11 0.55 -35.38
CA TYR A 138 38.11 1.55 -35.69
C TYR A 138 38.58 2.93 -35.24
N PRO A 139 38.44 3.97 -36.10
CA PRO A 139 38.94 5.29 -35.77
C PRO A 139 38.09 5.97 -34.70
N TYR A 140 38.76 6.69 -33.82
CA TYR A 140 38.14 7.77 -33.07
C TYR A 140 38.33 9.10 -33.82
N TYR A 141 37.57 10.10 -33.41
CA TYR A 141 37.58 11.43 -33.97
C TYR A 141 37.73 12.46 -32.86
N LEU A 142 38.78 13.26 -32.97
CA LEU A 142 39.10 14.34 -32.04
C LEU A 142 38.86 15.68 -32.70
N LYS A 143 38.16 16.57 -32.01
CA LYS A 143 37.92 17.96 -32.43
C LYS A 143 38.11 18.89 -31.25
N VAL A 144 38.68 20.06 -31.50
CA VAL A 144 38.80 21.13 -30.53
C VAL A 144 38.15 22.41 -31.03
N SER A 145 37.54 23.18 -30.13
CA SER A 145 37.01 24.51 -30.44
C SER A 145 37.19 25.46 -29.26
N GLU A 146 37.34 26.76 -29.52
CA GLU A 146 37.37 27.77 -28.46
C GLU A 146 36.08 28.59 -28.45
N SER A 147 35.43 28.68 -27.29
CA SER A 147 34.34 29.62 -27.04
C SER A 147 34.77 30.69 -26.03
N GLU A 148 34.14 31.85 -26.11
CA GLU A 148 34.30 32.87 -25.08
C GLU A 148 33.43 32.49 -23.88
N ILE A 149 33.98 32.60 -22.67
CA ILE A 149 33.13 32.62 -21.48
C ILE A 149 32.52 34.00 -21.44
N SER A 150 31.19 34.07 -21.35
CA SER A 150 30.61 35.37 -21.07
C SER A 150 31.00 35.82 -19.66
N THR A 151 31.78 36.88 -19.59
CA THR A 151 32.01 37.60 -18.32
C THR A 151 30.89 38.57 -18.00
N THR A 152 29.85 38.67 -18.85
CA THR A 152 28.65 39.41 -18.49
C THR A 152 27.90 38.61 -17.43
N LYS A 153 28.30 38.81 -16.17
CA LYS A 153 27.28 38.95 -15.13
C LYS A 153 26.44 40.12 -15.62
N GLY A 154 25.30 39.86 -16.26
CA GLY A 154 24.49 40.96 -16.77
C GLY A 154 24.21 41.89 -15.59
N ASP A 155 24.61 43.15 -15.74
CA ASP A 155 24.40 44.14 -14.72
C ASP A 155 22.90 44.49 -14.73
N ILE A 156 22.32 44.73 -13.56
CA ILE A 156 20.96 45.27 -13.40
C ILE A 156 20.80 46.52 -14.29
N ALA A 157 21.88 47.30 -14.43
CA ALA A 157 21.93 48.50 -15.27
C ALA A 157 21.74 48.23 -16.77
N THR A 158 21.99 47.01 -17.24
CA THR A 158 21.92 46.62 -18.66
C THR A 158 20.70 45.76 -19.01
N ALA A 159 19.78 45.55 -18.05
CA ALA A 159 18.59 44.72 -18.28
C ALA A 159 17.66 45.31 -19.34
N SER A 160 17.24 44.47 -20.28
CA SER A 160 16.32 44.84 -21.37
C SER A 160 14.91 45.11 -20.82
N PRO A 161 14.28 46.25 -21.14
CA PRO A 161 12.93 46.53 -20.66
C PRO A 161 11.90 45.61 -21.35
N ILE A 162 10.89 45.19 -20.60
CA ILE A 162 9.66 44.56 -21.09
C ILE A 162 8.49 45.42 -20.65
N THR A 163 7.66 45.87 -21.59
CA THR A 163 6.42 46.59 -21.27
C THR A 163 5.31 45.59 -20.93
N VAL A 164 4.80 45.68 -19.71
CA VAL A 164 3.65 44.88 -19.25
C VAL A 164 2.40 45.24 -20.07
N ASP A 165 1.57 44.26 -20.40
CA ASP A 165 0.34 44.40 -21.21
C ASP A 165 0.57 44.84 -22.66
N ASN A 166 1.78 44.68 -23.19
CA ASN A 166 2.08 44.96 -24.59
C ASN A 166 2.52 43.69 -25.34
N PRO A 167 1.61 43.03 -26.09
CA PRO A 167 1.93 41.78 -26.79
C PRO A 167 2.96 41.95 -27.91
N ASP A 168 3.17 43.18 -28.39
CA ASP A 168 4.16 43.53 -29.41
C ASP A 168 5.56 43.78 -28.81
N ASP A 169 5.67 43.92 -27.49
CA ASP A 169 6.92 44.21 -26.75
C ASP A 169 7.38 43.02 -25.88
N CYS A 170 7.15 41.81 -26.35
CA CYS A 170 7.72 40.61 -25.73
C CYS A 170 9.22 40.53 -26.02
N ALA A 171 10.00 40.17 -25.01
CA ALA A 171 11.43 39.99 -25.17
C ALA A 171 11.79 38.60 -25.70
N ASN A 172 12.98 38.48 -26.29
CA ASN A 172 13.57 37.20 -26.65
C ASN A 172 14.83 36.99 -25.80
N ALA A 173 14.92 35.84 -25.14
CA ALA A 173 16.14 35.36 -24.48
C ALA A 173 16.82 34.30 -25.33
N VAL A 174 18.15 34.24 -25.28
CA VAL A 174 19.03 33.30 -25.96
C VAL A 174 20.20 32.95 -25.03
N ILE A 175 20.64 31.69 -25.02
CA ILE A 175 21.85 31.28 -24.27
C ILE A 175 23.01 31.00 -25.25
N PRO A 176 23.68 32.02 -25.81
CA PRO A 176 24.69 31.83 -26.85
C PRO A 176 26.05 31.32 -26.34
N SER A 177 26.29 31.37 -25.03
CA SER A 177 27.56 30.94 -24.41
C SER A 177 27.34 30.43 -22.99
N ILE A 178 28.25 29.57 -22.51
CA ILE A 178 28.16 28.96 -21.18
C ILE A 178 28.29 30.06 -20.12
N GLY A 179 27.43 29.99 -19.09
CA GLY A 179 27.33 31.00 -18.04
C GLY A 179 26.69 32.32 -18.49
N HIS A 180 26.03 32.35 -19.65
CA HIS A 180 25.26 33.51 -20.10
C HIS A 180 23.95 33.66 -19.31
N PHE A 181 23.62 34.90 -18.97
CA PHE A 181 22.39 35.28 -18.32
C PHE A 181 21.72 36.38 -19.15
N ASP A 182 20.47 36.19 -19.51
CA ASP A 182 19.64 37.28 -20.02
C ASP A 182 18.91 37.97 -18.88
N HIS A 183 19.09 39.28 -18.79
CA HIS A 183 18.46 40.10 -17.78
C HIS A 183 17.39 40.98 -18.40
N PHE A 184 16.19 40.92 -17.87
CA PHE A 184 15.06 41.77 -18.23
C PHE A 184 14.61 42.59 -17.04
N ARG A 185 13.98 43.73 -17.30
CA ARG A 185 13.34 44.56 -16.29
C ARG A 185 11.93 44.94 -16.71
N PHE A 186 11.02 45.00 -15.77
CA PHE A 186 9.65 45.44 -15.99
C PHE A 186 9.13 46.16 -14.76
N SER A 187 8.16 47.04 -14.96
CA SER A 187 7.58 47.86 -13.89
C SER A 187 6.11 47.53 -13.74
N ILE A 188 5.69 47.31 -12.50
CA ILE A 188 4.31 47.04 -12.09
C ILE A 188 3.73 48.32 -11.50
N MET A 189 2.65 48.84 -12.09
CA MET A 189 2.04 50.11 -11.66
C MET A 189 1.15 49.95 -10.43
N TYR A 190 0.43 48.83 -10.33
CA TYR A 190 -0.52 48.55 -9.26
C TYR A 190 -0.29 47.13 -8.76
N ARG A 191 -0.60 46.88 -7.48
CA ARG A 191 -0.61 45.50 -6.97
C ARG A 191 -1.67 44.71 -7.75
N GLY A 192 -1.31 43.53 -8.22
CA GLY A 192 -2.18 42.69 -9.04
C GLY A 192 -1.54 41.37 -9.40
N VAL A 193 -2.29 40.52 -10.08
CA VAL A 193 -1.78 39.25 -10.63
C VAL A 193 -1.24 39.48 -12.02
N TYR A 194 -0.01 39.04 -12.25
CA TYR A 194 0.69 39.17 -13.51
C TYR A 194 1.17 37.81 -13.98
N GLU A 195 0.81 37.46 -15.20
CA GLU A 195 1.26 36.26 -15.87
C GLU A 195 2.54 36.55 -16.66
N ILE A 196 3.57 35.77 -16.37
CA ILE A 196 4.78 35.72 -17.19
C ILE A 196 4.69 34.47 -18.06
N GLN A 197 4.43 34.67 -19.34
CA GLN A 197 4.36 33.60 -20.32
C GLN A 197 5.71 33.47 -21.03
N ILE A 198 6.29 32.27 -20.99
CA ILE A 198 7.57 31.94 -21.61
C ILE A 198 7.32 30.85 -22.65
N THR A 199 7.55 31.20 -23.91
CA THR A 199 7.29 30.34 -25.06
C THR A 199 8.62 30.02 -25.74
N PRO A 200 9.19 28.81 -25.53
CA PRO A 200 10.34 28.35 -26.29
C PRO A 200 10.07 28.48 -27.79
N GLN A 201 11.01 29.08 -28.53
CA GLN A 201 10.91 29.17 -29.98
C GLN A 201 11.50 27.88 -30.57
N THR A 202 10.74 27.21 -31.43
CA THR A 202 10.90 25.81 -31.88
C THR A 202 12.35 25.32 -32.03
N PHE A 203 12.67 24.25 -31.32
CA PHE A 203 13.85 23.41 -31.51
C PHE A 203 13.60 22.29 -32.51
N GLN A 204 14.60 21.94 -33.33
CA GLN A 204 14.80 20.53 -33.67
C GLN A 204 15.35 19.90 -32.38
N ASN A 205 14.59 19.05 -31.67
CA ASN A 205 14.86 18.38 -30.37
C ASN A 205 16.33 17.94 -30.07
N THR A 206 17.31 18.83 -30.09
CA THR A 206 18.75 18.52 -30.11
C THR A 206 19.58 19.46 -29.24
N THR A 207 18.98 20.51 -28.68
CA THR A 207 19.70 21.37 -27.73
C THR A 207 19.83 20.65 -26.38
N SER A 208 20.89 20.97 -25.65
CA SER A 208 21.07 20.54 -24.25
C SER A 208 20.74 21.65 -23.26
N VAL A 209 20.33 22.83 -23.74
CA VAL A 209 19.94 23.97 -22.90
C VAL A 209 18.61 23.67 -22.21
N VAL A 210 18.56 23.84 -20.89
CA VAL A 210 17.35 23.75 -20.08
C VAL A 210 17.13 25.10 -19.42
N PHE A 211 16.09 25.83 -19.80
CA PHE A 211 15.84 27.17 -19.28
C PHE A 211 15.41 27.16 -17.81
N CYS A 212 15.87 28.16 -17.06
CA CYS A 212 15.46 28.47 -15.70
C CYS A 212 15.19 29.98 -15.60
N VAL A 213 14.14 30.36 -14.85
CA VAL A 213 13.75 31.76 -14.65
C VAL A 213 13.73 32.12 -13.17
N ASP A 214 14.44 33.20 -12.84
CA ASP A 214 14.45 33.83 -11.52
C ASP A 214 13.93 35.26 -11.62
N ILE A 215 13.08 35.66 -10.68
CA ILE A 215 12.51 37.01 -10.63
C ILE A 215 12.86 37.64 -9.28
N TYR A 216 13.42 38.84 -9.34
CA TYR A 216 13.85 39.63 -8.19
C TYR A 216 13.08 40.94 -8.12
N ASN A 217 12.82 41.42 -6.92
CA ASN A 217 12.30 42.78 -6.71
C ASN A 217 13.44 43.82 -6.77
N SER A 218 13.08 45.10 -6.68
CA SER A 218 14.03 46.23 -6.67
C SER A 218 15.06 46.22 -5.54
N ALA A 219 14.82 45.47 -4.46
CA ALA A 219 15.77 45.24 -3.37
C ALA A 219 16.74 44.07 -3.63
N GLY A 220 16.61 43.38 -4.77
CA GLY A 220 17.41 42.20 -5.13
C GLY A 220 16.98 40.91 -4.43
N VAL A 221 15.78 40.88 -3.83
CA VAL A 221 15.24 39.68 -3.18
C VAL A 221 14.52 38.82 -4.21
N LEU A 222 14.80 37.51 -4.23
CA LEU A 222 14.11 36.55 -5.09
C LEU A 222 12.63 36.45 -4.71
N VAL A 223 11.75 36.77 -5.65
CA VAL A 223 10.28 36.75 -5.51
C VAL A 223 9.73 35.40 -5.98
N ALA A 224 10.22 34.93 -7.13
CA ALA A 224 9.78 33.68 -7.72
C ALA A 224 10.90 33.01 -8.51
N ARG A 225 10.81 31.68 -8.59
CA ARG A 225 11.65 30.82 -9.44
C ARG A 225 10.72 29.83 -10.13
N HIS A 226 10.86 29.68 -11.44
CA HIS A 226 10.22 28.59 -12.16
C HIS A 226 11.14 27.36 -12.19
N LYS A 227 10.56 26.16 -12.20
CA LYS A 227 11.33 24.91 -12.35
C LYS A 227 12.05 24.88 -13.72
N PRO A 228 13.15 24.14 -13.86
CA PRO A 228 13.81 24.00 -15.17
C PRO A 228 12.84 23.45 -16.24
N PHE A 229 12.81 24.07 -17.41
CA PHE A 229 11.93 23.70 -18.53
C PHE A 229 12.70 23.72 -19.86
N HIS A 230 12.17 23.05 -20.89
CA HIS A 230 12.89 22.89 -22.16
C HIS A 230 12.00 23.22 -23.36
N ASN A 231 11.00 22.38 -23.65
CA ASN A 231 10.24 22.43 -24.92
C ASN A 231 8.73 22.64 -24.76
N TYR A 232 8.28 23.16 -23.63
CA TYR A 232 6.86 23.45 -23.39
C TYR A 232 6.67 24.91 -22.99
N ILE A 233 5.50 25.45 -23.34
CA ILE A 233 5.10 26.79 -22.90
C ILE A 233 4.97 26.75 -21.40
N THR A 234 5.61 27.71 -20.74
CA THR A 234 5.56 27.90 -19.30
C THR A 234 4.79 29.18 -19.00
N CYS A 235 3.92 29.13 -18.00
CA CYS A 235 3.26 30.31 -17.45
C CYS A 235 3.58 30.41 -15.96
N LEU A 236 3.79 31.63 -15.49
CA LEU A 236 4.05 31.91 -14.09
C LEU A 236 3.14 33.06 -13.64
N PRO A 237 1.91 32.76 -13.17
CA PRO A 237 1.03 33.76 -12.59
C PRO A 237 1.53 34.15 -11.19
N LEU A 238 1.86 35.42 -10.98
CA LEU A 238 2.41 35.93 -9.73
C LEU A 238 1.59 37.09 -9.19
N LEU A 239 1.32 37.09 -7.89
CA LEU A 239 0.89 38.30 -7.19
C LEU A 239 2.09 39.23 -6.97
N LEU A 240 2.11 40.36 -7.69
CA LEU A 240 3.18 41.34 -7.61
C LEU A 240 2.66 42.66 -7.03
N SER A 241 3.44 43.29 -6.15
CA SER A 241 3.19 44.65 -5.68
C SER A 241 3.72 45.68 -6.68
N ALA A 242 3.22 46.93 -6.60
CA ALA A 242 3.74 48.01 -7.42
C ALA A 242 5.25 48.23 -7.18
N GLY A 243 6.03 48.32 -8.26
CA GLY A 243 7.48 48.43 -8.19
C GLY A 243 8.19 47.90 -9.43
N ASP A 244 9.52 47.99 -9.41
CA ASP A 244 10.39 47.49 -10.47
C ASP A 244 10.89 46.09 -10.14
N TYR A 245 10.88 45.23 -11.15
CA TYR A 245 11.32 43.84 -11.06
C TYR A 245 12.38 43.55 -12.09
N GLN A 246 13.24 42.60 -11.74
CA GLN A 246 14.25 42.04 -12.61
C GLN A 246 13.95 40.57 -12.85
N MET A 247 14.05 40.13 -14.10
CA MET A 247 13.94 38.73 -14.47
C MET A 247 15.28 38.27 -15.04
N VAL A 248 15.71 37.08 -14.66
CA VAL A 248 16.95 36.45 -15.13
C VAL A 248 16.57 35.13 -15.77
N ILE A 249 16.95 34.96 -17.05
CA ILE A 249 16.83 33.69 -17.77
C ILE A 249 18.22 33.12 -17.99
N SER A 250 18.39 31.85 -17.66
CA SER A 250 19.66 31.13 -17.80
C SER A 250 19.44 29.66 -18.10
N ASP A 251 20.51 28.96 -18.47
CA ASP A 251 20.55 27.51 -18.50
C ASP A 251 20.62 26.91 -17.08
N SER A 252 19.89 25.84 -16.82
CA SER A 252 19.82 25.17 -15.53
C SER A 252 21.09 24.36 -15.29
N GLY A 253 22.02 24.94 -14.53
CA GLY A 253 23.35 24.36 -14.30
C GLY A 253 24.47 25.27 -14.79
N HIS A 254 24.13 26.25 -15.63
CA HIS A 254 25.05 27.23 -16.23
C HIS A 254 26.19 26.56 -17.01
N ASP A 255 25.93 25.38 -17.57
CA ASP A 255 26.93 24.49 -18.17
C ASP A 255 26.67 24.21 -19.65
N HIS A 256 25.48 24.55 -20.18
CA HIS A 256 25.14 24.42 -21.58
C HIS A 256 24.95 25.77 -22.28
N ALA A 257 25.13 25.76 -23.60
CA ALA A 257 24.90 26.91 -24.45
C ALA A 257 24.57 26.49 -25.87
N ASP A 258 23.64 27.20 -26.47
CA ASP A 258 23.21 27.02 -27.84
C ASP A 258 22.63 28.35 -28.36
N PRO A 259 23.31 29.03 -29.30
CA PRO A 259 22.81 30.29 -29.87
C PRO A 259 21.47 30.16 -30.61
N SER A 260 21.03 28.93 -30.93
CA SER A 260 19.70 28.67 -31.47
C SER A 260 18.64 28.41 -30.40
N ALA A 261 19.06 28.18 -29.15
CA ALA A 261 18.16 28.05 -28.02
C ALA A 261 17.61 29.41 -27.59
N SER A 262 16.36 29.66 -27.94
CA SER A 262 15.70 30.92 -27.64
C SER A 262 14.28 30.74 -27.10
N CYS A 263 13.83 31.66 -26.25
CA CYS A 263 12.46 31.72 -25.77
C CYS A 263 11.91 33.15 -25.82
N LYS A 264 10.62 33.26 -26.13
CA LYS A 264 9.87 34.52 -26.13
C LYS A 264 9.20 34.71 -24.78
N ILE A 265 9.31 35.90 -24.19
CA ILE A 265 8.80 36.23 -22.86
C ILE A 265 7.80 37.38 -22.98
N CYS A 266 6.58 37.15 -22.51
CA CYS A 266 5.52 38.16 -22.48
C CYS A 266 5.01 38.30 -21.04
N ILE A 267 4.64 39.53 -20.64
CA ILE A 267 4.08 39.81 -19.31
C ILE A 267 2.72 40.46 -19.48
N GLN A 268 1.69 39.86 -18.90
CA GLN A 268 0.30 40.33 -19.00
C GLN A 268 -0.32 40.42 -17.61
N SER A 269 -1.11 41.46 -17.37
CA SER A 269 -1.93 41.60 -16.18
C SER A 269 -3.18 40.73 -16.28
N ARG A 270 -3.59 40.18 -15.14
CA ARG A 270 -4.85 39.46 -14.98
C ARG A 270 -5.77 40.26 -14.07
N SER A 271 -7.04 40.33 -14.47
CA SER A 271 -8.07 40.93 -13.64
C SER A 271 -8.53 39.91 -12.60
N GLU A 272 -8.13 40.11 -11.35
CA GLU A 272 -8.52 39.25 -10.23
C GLU A 272 -9.24 40.06 -9.16
N LEU A 273 -10.27 39.46 -8.55
CA LEU A 273 -11.08 40.09 -7.50
C LEU A 273 -10.44 39.90 -6.12
N GLU A 274 -9.76 38.76 -5.92
CA GLU A 274 -9.02 38.45 -4.71
C GLU A 274 -7.51 38.68 -4.92
N LEU A 275 -6.85 39.39 -4.00
CA LEU A 275 -5.42 39.71 -4.07
C LEU A 275 -4.72 39.45 -2.72
N ALA A 276 -4.48 38.19 -2.40
CA ALA A 276 -3.95 37.73 -1.11
C ALA A 276 -4.73 38.29 0.08
N MET A 277 -6.05 38.20 0.01
CA MET A 277 -6.91 38.57 1.13
C MET A 277 -7.12 37.39 2.08
N ASN A 278 -7.03 36.15 1.58
CA ASN A 278 -7.23 34.93 2.36
C ASN A 278 -6.14 33.85 2.22
N ASP A 279 -4.95 34.20 1.73
CA ASP A 279 -3.76 33.35 1.51
C ASP A 279 -3.21 32.56 2.72
N SER A 280 -3.80 32.70 3.90
CA SER A 280 -3.30 32.03 5.10
C SER A 280 -4.39 31.76 6.12
N GLN A 281 -4.18 30.69 6.91
CA GLN A 281 -5.06 30.36 8.04
C GLN A 281 -5.14 31.48 9.09
N ASP A 282 -4.09 32.31 9.23
CA ASP A 282 -4.07 33.44 10.17
C ASP A 282 -4.89 34.64 9.70
N GLN A 283 -5.25 34.69 8.40
CA GLN A 283 -6.03 35.76 7.79
C GLN A 283 -7.14 35.18 6.89
N PRO A 284 -8.06 34.38 7.42
CA PRO A 284 -9.08 33.74 6.61
C PRO A 284 -10.18 34.74 6.24
N ALA A 285 -10.83 34.52 5.09
CA ALA A 285 -12.03 35.25 4.72
C ALA A 285 -13.20 34.80 5.61
N HIS A 286 -13.84 35.76 6.29
CA HIS A 286 -14.99 35.46 7.14
C HIS A 286 -16.27 35.41 6.31
N LEU A 287 -16.86 34.21 6.21
CA LEU A 287 -18.07 33.96 5.41
C LEU A 287 -19.38 34.21 6.18
N GLY A 288 -19.29 34.63 7.44
CA GLY A 288 -20.40 34.66 8.38
C GLY A 288 -20.61 33.30 9.04
N SER A 289 -21.74 33.14 9.71
CA SER A 289 -21.95 31.99 10.59
C SER A 289 -22.99 30.98 10.08
N ILE A 290 -22.80 29.70 10.36
CA ILE A 290 -23.73 28.59 10.08
C ILE A 290 -24.60 28.35 11.31
N ASN A 291 -25.90 28.67 11.25
CA ASN A 291 -26.81 28.46 12.38
C ASN A 291 -27.60 27.13 12.29
N SER A 292 -27.88 26.61 11.10
CA SER A 292 -28.50 25.28 10.88
C SER A 292 -28.62 25.00 9.38
N GLY A 293 -27.65 25.46 8.61
CA GLY A 293 -27.78 25.64 7.17
C GLY A 293 -26.54 25.24 6.42
N GLN A 294 -26.40 25.84 5.25
CA GLN A 294 -25.36 25.53 4.29
C GLN A 294 -24.60 26.80 3.95
N ILE A 295 -23.27 26.73 3.91
CA ILE A 295 -22.43 27.74 3.28
C ILE A 295 -22.02 27.23 1.90
N ASN A 296 -22.07 28.12 0.92
CA ASN A 296 -21.50 27.91 -0.39
C ASN A 296 -20.32 28.86 -0.56
N ILE A 297 -19.21 28.30 -1.02
CA ILE A 297 -17.97 28.99 -1.31
C ILE A 297 -17.75 28.83 -2.79
N GLU A 298 -17.55 29.95 -3.47
CA GLU A 298 -16.99 30.00 -4.80
C GLU A 298 -15.60 30.63 -4.62
N GLY A 299 -14.57 29.88 -4.98
CA GLY A 299 -13.19 30.31 -4.83
C GLY A 299 -12.40 30.06 -6.12
N ARG A 300 -11.20 30.61 -6.17
CA ARG A 300 -10.37 30.61 -7.36
C ARG A 300 -8.92 30.75 -6.98
N ILE A 301 -8.14 29.71 -7.28
CA ILE A 301 -6.68 29.75 -7.17
C ILE A 301 -6.13 30.43 -8.44
N ALA A 302 -5.76 31.70 -8.33
CA ALA A 302 -5.43 32.58 -9.44
C ALA A 302 -3.91 32.73 -9.70
N TYR A 303 -3.06 32.47 -8.71
CA TYR A 303 -1.61 32.64 -8.82
C TYR A 303 -0.77 31.61 -8.04
N LEU A 304 0.54 31.65 -8.25
CA LEU A 304 1.48 30.79 -7.56
C LEU A 304 1.46 31.04 -6.05
N LYS A 305 1.27 29.97 -5.26
CA LYS A 305 1.11 29.98 -3.79
C LYS A 305 -0.15 30.69 -3.31
N ASP A 306 -1.12 30.87 -4.20
CA ASP A 306 -2.45 31.25 -3.81
C ASP A 306 -3.10 30.14 -2.98
N GLN A 307 -3.73 30.54 -1.88
CA GLN A 307 -4.33 29.63 -0.89
C GLN A 307 -5.58 30.29 -0.32
N ASP A 308 -6.75 29.82 -0.70
CA ASP A 308 -7.99 30.40 -0.20
C ASP A 308 -8.35 29.80 1.17
N CYS A 309 -8.19 30.55 2.26
CA CYS A 309 -8.67 30.15 3.59
C CYS A 309 -9.96 30.87 4.01
N TYR A 310 -10.94 30.12 4.49
CA TYR A 310 -12.24 30.64 4.91
C TYR A 310 -12.55 30.28 6.36
N ALA A 311 -12.88 31.29 7.17
CA ALA A 311 -13.31 31.11 8.55
C ALA A 311 -14.80 30.77 8.56
N ILE A 312 -15.11 29.71 9.30
CA ILE A 312 -16.45 29.14 9.44
C ILE A 312 -16.80 29.20 10.92
N GLU A 313 -17.75 30.07 11.24
CA GLU A 313 -18.27 30.22 12.59
C GLU A 313 -19.58 29.45 12.73
N LEU A 314 -19.74 28.65 13.78
CA LEU A 314 -20.97 27.89 14.03
C LEU A 314 -21.81 28.57 15.11
N THR A 315 -23.05 28.91 14.71
CA THR A 315 -24.15 29.57 15.46
C THR A 315 -24.83 28.81 16.58
N THR A 316 -24.86 27.50 16.44
CA THR A 316 -25.69 26.64 17.27
C THR A 316 -24.83 25.66 18.01
N THR A 317 -25.30 25.33 19.20
CA THR A 317 -24.79 24.24 20.01
C THR A 317 -25.97 23.31 20.30
N ASN A 318 -25.75 22.02 20.16
CA ASN A 318 -26.61 21.01 20.73
C ASN A 318 -25.75 20.11 21.62
N ASP A 319 -25.99 20.18 22.92
CA ASP A 319 -25.20 19.41 23.90
C ASP A 319 -25.67 17.94 23.99
N GLN A 320 -26.59 17.51 23.12
CA GLN A 320 -27.14 16.14 23.09
C GLN A 320 -26.88 15.41 21.77
N GLU A 321 -26.35 16.09 20.75
CA GLU A 321 -26.12 15.52 19.42
C GLU A 321 -24.67 15.81 19.00
N LEU A 322 -24.12 14.96 18.15
CA LEU A 322 -22.79 15.12 17.58
C LEU A 322 -22.81 16.17 16.46
N ALA A 323 -21.89 17.12 16.49
CA ALA A 323 -21.71 18.09 15.41
C ALA A 323 -20.87 17.48 14.27
N VAL A 324 -21.52 17.23 13.13
CA VAL A 324 -20.87 16.68 11.94
C VAL A 324 -20.96 17.69 10.80
N VAL A 325 -19.81 18.04 10.21
CA VAL A 325 -19.76 18.89 9.01
C VAL A 325 -19.63 18.02 7.77
N LYS A 326 -20.59 18.17 6.87
CA LYS A 326 -20.53 17.64 5.51
C LYS A 326 -19.84 18.64 4.58
N LEU A 327 -18.71 18.27 4.01
CA LEU A 327 -18.03 19.02 2.95
C LEU A 327 -18.29 18.35 1.60
N SER A 328 -18.71 19.13 0.61
CA SER A 328 -18.77 18.74 -0.79
C SER A 328 -17.92 19.71 -1.62
N PHE A 329 -16.93 19.20 -2.34
CA PHE A 329 -16.01 20.01 -3.16
C PHE A 329 -16.04 19.58 -4.62
N GLN A 330 -16.02 20.55 -5.54
CA GLN A 330 -15.99 20.30 -6.97
C GLN A 330 -15.29 21.44 -7.74
N SER A 331 -14.50 21.08 -8.75
CA SER A 331 -13.95 22.04 -9.72
C SER A 331 -15.04 22.55 -10.66
N LEU A 332 -15.07 23.87 -10.92
CA LEU A 332 -16.00 24.48 -11.87
C LEU A 332 -15.51 24.39 -13.32
N VAL A 333 -14.19 24.28 -13.52
CA VAL A 333 -13.55 24.21 -14.82
C VAL A 333 -12.67 22.96 -14.92
N SER A 334 -12.52 22.43 -16.13
CA SER A 334 -11.58 21.33 -16.37
C SER A 334 -10.18 21.90 -16.52
N HIS A 335 -9.25 21.44 -15.70
CA HIS A 335 -7.82 21.77 -15.76
C HIS A 335 -7.00 20.54 -15.36
N GLN A 336 -5.68 20.62 -15.56
CA GLN A 336 -4.77 19.48 -15.29
C GLN A 336 -4.21 19.48 -13.86
N GLY A 337 -4.28 20.59 -13.13
CA GLY A 337 -3.82 20.67 -11.74
C GLY A 337 -4.76 19.99 -10.73
N ALA A 338 -4.22 19.57 -9.59
CA ALA A 338 -5.00 19.07 -8.45
C ALA A 338 -5.07 20.10 -7.32
N TYR A 339 -6.15 20.02 -6.53
CA TYR A 339 -6.37 20.84 -5.34
C TYR A 339 -5.94 20.08 -4.09
N GLN A 340 -5.33 20.78 -3.14
CA GLN A 340 -5.20 20.36 -1.75
C GLN A 340 -6.31 21.04 -0.96
N ILE A 341 -7.10 20.24 -0.25
CA ILE A 341 -8.24 20.69 0.55
C ILE A 341 -7.94 20.31 2.00
N ASP A 342 -7.74 21.31 2.85
CA ASP A 342 -7.46 21.12 4.27
C ASP A 342 -8.57 21.73 5.12
N TYR A 343 -9.07 20.96 6.09
CA TYR A 343 -10.07 21.42 7.06
C TYR A 343 -9.49 21.39 8.46
N TYR A 344 -9.67 22.50 9.17
CA TYR A 344 -9.14 22.73 10.51
C TYR A 344 -10.29 22.97 11.48
N ASP A 345 -10.24 22.26 12.61
CA ASP A 345 -11.04 22.56 13.80
C ASP A 345 -10.15 23.39 14.74
N THR A 346 -10.48 24.67 14.89
CA THR A 346 -9.57 25.70 15.40
C THR A 346 -8.22 25.68 14.66
N ASN A 347 -7.15 25.17 15.29
CA ASN A 347 -5.80 25.08 14.74
C ASN A 347 -5.37 23.63 14.43
N ARG A 348 -6.23 22.65 14.74
CA ARG A 348 -5.94 21.24 14.47
C ARG A 348 -6.49 20.89 13.10
N ARG A 349 -5.61 20.49 12.18
CA ARG A 349 -6.05 19.90 10.91
C ARG A 349 -6.73 18.56 11.18
N ILE A 350 -8.02 18.47 10.90
CA ILE A 350 -8.80 17.24 11.04
C ILE A 350 -8.96 16.51 9.71
N ARG A 351 -8.84 17.23 8.58
CA ARG A 351 -8.90 16.63 7.25
C ARG A 351 -7.91 17.25 6.26
N SER A 352 -7.41 16.42 5.36
CA SER A 352 -6.54 16.79 4.25
C SER A 352 -6.84 15.85 3.08
N HIS A 353 -7.16 16.38 1.90
CA HIS A 353 -7.51 15.59 0.72
C HIS A 353 -6.99 16.23 -0.56
N GLU A 354 -6.43 15.40 -1.44
CA GLU A 354 -6.03 15.77 -2.79
C GLU A 354 -7.17 15.46 -3.77
N TYR A 355 -7.69 16.51 -4.43
CA TYR A 355 -8.77 16.39 -5.39
C TYR A 355 -8.30 16.70 -6.81
N THR A 356 -8.46 15.73 -7.72
CA THR A 356 -8.14 15.91 -9.15
C THR A 356 -9.43 16.19 -9.97
N PRO A 357 -9.46 17.26 -10.78
CA PRO A 357 -10.58 17.57 -11.66
C PRO A 357 -10.95 16.43 -12.60
N GLY A 358 -12.25 16.28 -12.88
CA GLY A 358 -12.80 15.17 -13.68
C GLY A 358 -13.25 13.98 -12.84
N SER A 359 -12.87 13.93 -11.56
CA SER A 359 -13.44 13.01 -10.57
C SER A 359 -14.85 13.43 -10.18
N SER A 360 -15.65 12.50 -9.64
CA SER A 360 -16.90 12.86 -8.94
C SER A 360 -16.62 13.88 -7.84
N ALA A 361 -17.60 14.71 -7.49
CA ALA A 361 -17.46 15.67 -6.41
C ALA A 361 -16.97 14.96 -5.13
N TYR A 362 -15.92 15.50 -4.50
CA TYR A 362 -15.42 14.98 -3.24
C TYR A 362 -16.45 15.26 -2.15
N LYS A 363 -16.81 14.25 -1.36
CA LYS A 363 -17.75 14.35 -0.25
C LYS A 363 -17.16 13.69 0.98
N THR A 364 -17.32 14.32 2.13
CA THR A 364 -16.85 13.78 3.41
C THR A 364 -17.72 14.30 4.54
N PHE A 365 -17.85 13.50 5.60
CA PHE A 365 -18.42 13.89 6.88
C PHE A 365 -17.31 13.95 7.92
N MET A 366 -17.26 15.02 8.71
CA MET A 366 -16.18 15.29 9.66
C MET A 366 -16.76 15.64 11.01
N ASN A 367 -16.30 14.97 12.07
CA ASN A 367 -16.57 15.38 13.45
C ASN A 367 -15.82 16.68 13.77
N ILE A 368 -16.51 17.62 14.40
CA ILE A 368 -15.95 18.89 14.85
C ILE A 368 -16.23 19.09 16.34
N HIS A 369 -15.26 19.59 17.08
CA HIS A 369 -15.37 19.80 18.52
C HIS A 369 -15.53 21.27 18.90
N THR A 370 -15.19 22.19 18.01
CA THR A 370 -15.32 23.62 18.25
C THR A 370 -16.21 24.31 17.23
N LEU A 371 -16.69 25.49 17.60
CA LEU A 371 -17.51 26.35 16.74
C LEU A 371 -16.68 27.20 15.78
N GLU A 372 -15.35 27.18 15.89
CA GLU A 372 -14.42 27.97 15.08
C GLU A 372 -13.62 27.04 14.17
N ASN A 373 -13.97 27.02 12.88
CA ASN A 373 -13.35 26.12 11.91
C ASN A 373 -12.78 26.91 10.74
N THR A 374 -11.84 26.30 10.00
CA THR A 374 -11.25 26.91 8.80
C THR A 374 -11.14 25.89 7.66
N LEU A 375 -11.61 26.25 6.47
CA LEU A 375 -11.35 25.51 5.23
C LEU A 375 -10.26 26.24 4.45
N CYS A 376 -9.19 25.57 4.08
CA CYS A 376 -8.17 26.10 3.18
C CYS A 376 -8.07 25.26 1.90
N VAL A 377 -7.99 25.93 0.75
CA VAL A 377 -7.86 25.30 -0.58
C VAL A 377 -6.65 25.89 -1.29
N GLN A 378 -5.80 25.06 -1.86
CA GLN A 378 -4.63 25.51 -2.63
C GLN A 378 -4.33 24.55 -3.79
N ALA A 379 -3.48 24.96 -4.73
CA ALA A 379 -2.98 24.07 -5.77
C ALA A 379 -1.83 23.17 -5.27
N ILE A 380 -1.82 21.89 -5.66
CA ILE A 380 -0.71 20.96 -5.38
C ILE A 380 0.43 21.17 -6.39
N GLU A 381 0.07 21.40 -7.66
CA GLU A 381 1.01 21.71 -8.73
C GLU A 381 0.78 23.11 -9.27
N THR A 382 1.88 23.81 -9.56
CA THR A 382 1.87 25.26 -9.78
C THR A 382 2.25 25.68 -11.19
N ASP A 383 2.52 24.72 -12.09
CA ASP A 383 2.86 24.98 -13.49
C ASP A 383 1.58 25.13 -14.35
N GLN A 384 0.51 25.71 -13.79
CA GLN A 384 -0.77 25.89 -14.47
C GLN A 384 -0.90 27.33 -14.98
N CYS A 385 -1.24 27.47 -16.26
CA CYS A 385 -1.56 28.76 -16.85
C CYS A 385 -2.95 29.23 -16.39
N ASP A 386 -3.94 28.35 -16.36
CA ASP A 386 -5.31 28.75 -16.09
C ASP A 386 -5.61 28.84 -14.59
N PRO A 387 -6.43 29.83 -14.16
CA PRO A 387 -6.97 29.87 -12.81
C PRO A 387 -7.81 28.62 -12.52
N MET A 388 -7.78 28.16 -11.27
CA MET A 388 -8.50 26.96 -10.83
C MET A 388 -9.74 27.37 -10.04
N ASP A 389 -10.85 27.57 -10.75
CA ASP A 389 -12.15 27.93 -10.17
C ASP A 389 -12.83 26.69 -9.53
N TYR A 390 -13.32 26.82 -8.30
CA TYR A 390 -13.96 25.72 -7.56
C TYR A 390 -15.19 26.15 -6.76
N THR A 391 -15.96 25.16 -6.32
CA THR A 391 -17.03 25.31 -5.34
C THR A 391 -16.80 24.39 -4.14
N ALA A 392 -17.02 24.92 -2.94
CA ALA A 392 -17.14 24.12 -1.73
C ALA A 392 -18.49 24.40 -1.05
N LYS A 393 -19.17 23.34 -0.66
CA LYS A 393 -20.44 23.37 0.05
C LYS A 393 -20.26 22.71 1.41
N LEU A 394 -20.53 23.47 2.47
CA LEU A 394 -20.46 23.01 3.85
C LEU A 394 -21.86 22.98 4.46
N THR A 395 -22.25 21.87 5.06
CA THR A 395 -23.49 21.74 5.82
C THR A 395 -23.15 21.27 7.23
N LEU A 396 -23.65 21.97 8.26
CA LEU A 396 -23.60 21.48 9.64
C LEU A 396 -24.81 20.58 9.88
N GLU A 397 -24.57 19.36 10.35
CA GLU A 397 -25.55 18.35 10.68
C GLU A 397 -25.38 17.98 12.15
N TRP A 398 -26.46 18.03 12.92
CA TRP A 398 -26.48 17.51 14.28
C TRP A 398 -27.00 16.09 14.24
N VAL A 399 -26.17 15.15 14.68
CA VAL A 399 -26.39 13.72 14.51
C VAL A 399 -26.69 13.12 15.88
N ASP A 400 -27.85 12.49 16.00
CA ASP A 400 -28.17 11.63 17.14
C ASP A 400 -27.33 10.35 17.03
N ASP A 401 -26.21 10.37 17.75
CA ASP A 401 -25.31 9.25 17.92
C ASP A 401 -25.05 9.06 19.44
N PRO A 402 -25.78 8.15 20.09
CA PRO A 402 -25.68 7.95 21.53
C PRO A 402 -24.31 7.38 21.94
N ASP A 403 -23.61 6.70 21.03
CA ASP A 403 -22.32 6.10 21.34
C ASP A 403 -21.21 7.16 21.36
N GLU A 404 -21.38 8.24 20.60
CA GLU A 404 -20.46 9.38 20.49
C GLU A 404 -20.80 10.56 21.44
N THR A 405 -21.91 10.50 22.16
CA THR A 405 -22.32 11.56 23.10
C THR A 405 -22.08 11.19 24.58
N GLU A 406 -21.65 9.96 24.86
CA GLU A 406 -21.27 9.55 26.22
C GLU A 406 -19.86 10.07 26.60
N GLU A 407 -19.79 10.89 27.65
CA GLU A 407 -18.54 11.35 28.26
C GLU A 407 -17.90 10.26 29.14
N LYS A 408 -16.65 9.87 28.85
CA LYS A 408 -15.82 9.03 29.73
C LYS A 408 -14.57 9.77 30.16
N GLN A 409 -14.33 9.87 31.47
CA GLN A 409 -13.07 10.40 31.98
C GLN A 409 -11.99 9.31 31.97
N ASN A 410 -10.90 9.54 31.25
CA ASN A 410 -9.71 8.71 31.32
C ASN A 410 -9.14 8.77 32.75
N GLN A 411 -9.18 7.63 33.46
CA GLN A 411 -8.83 7.56 34.87
C GLN A 411 -7.33 7.78 35.15
N PHE A 412 -6.47 7.73 34.13
CA PHE A 412 -5.03 7.90 34.24
C PHE A 412 -4.55 9.29 33.80
N THR A 413 -5.16 9.87 32.77
CA THR A 413 -4.80 11.21 32.27
C THR A 413 -5.69 12.32 32.86
N GLY A 414 -6.89 11.98 33.34
CA GLY A 414 -7.91 12.93 33.78
C GLY A 414 -8.62 13.64 32.63
N GLU A 415 -8.28 13.32 31.38
CA GLU A 415 -8.88 13.87 30.17
C GLU A 415 -10.24 13.21 29.91
N TRP A 416 -11.23 14.01 29.53
CA TRP A 416 -12.53 13.52 29.10
C TRP A 416 -12.41 13.11 27.63
N THR A 417 -12.64 11.84 27.35
CA THR A 417 -12.84 11.32 26.00
C THR A 417 -14.34 11.21 25.76
N GLN A 418 -14.79 11.87 24.70
CA GLN A 418 -16.15 11.75 24.20
C GLN A 418 -16.18 10.53 23.26
N GLY A 419 -17.15 9.63 23.42
CA GLY A 419 -17.40 8.53 22.49
C GLY A 419 -16.77 7.19 22.82
N ASN A 420 -17.10 6.18 22.03
CA ASN A 420 -16.64 4.78 22.14
C ASN A 420 -15.56 4.43 21.09
N ASN A 421 -14.87 5.44 20.54
CA ASN A 421 -13.87 5.32 19.47
C ASN A 421 -12.61 4.48 19.73
N THR A 422 -12.44 3.94 20.93
CA THR A 422 -11.26 3.17 21.31
C THR A 422 -11.63 1.97 22.18
N ILE A 423 -10.77 0.96 22.21
CA ILE A 423 -10.98 -0.20 23.09
C ILE A 423 -11.06 0.20 24.58
N GLU A 424 -10.31 1.23 24.99
CA GLU A 424 -10.36 1.76 26.36
C GLU A 424 -11.65 2.52 26.68
N THR A 425 -12.30 3.10 25.66
CA THR A 425 -13.57 3.81 25.78
C THR A 425 -14.77 2.96 25.36
N ALA A 426 -14.58 1.66 25.12
CA ALA A 426 -15.63 0.76 24.69
C ALA A 426 -16.86 0.80 25.60
N ARG A 427 -18.05 0.77 25.00
CA ARG A 427 -19.32 0.76 25.74
C ARG A 427 -19.63 -0.63 26.25
N ILE A 428 -19.88 -0.75 27.56
CA ILE A 428 -20.04 -2.05 28.22
C ILE A 428 -21.50 -2.51 28.14
N TYR A 429 -21.70 -3.73 27.65
CA TYR A 429 -22.97 -4.43 27.63
C TYR A 429 -22.85 -5.75 28.40
N ASN A 430 -23.71 -5.94 29.40
CA ASN A 430 -23.79 -7.21 30.11
C ASN A 430 -24.68 -8.17 29.32
N VAL A 431 -24.15 -9.33 28.96
CA VAL A 431 -24.85 -10.37 28.21
C VAL A 431 -25.20 -11.50 29.18
N ASP A 432 -26.34 -11.38 29.86
CA ASP A 432 -26.78 -12.27 30.96
C ASP A 432 -27.94 -13.20 30.50
N ASP A 433 -27.72 -14.05 29.49
CA ASP A 433 -28.70 -15.02 28.92
C ASP A 433 -29.94 -14.43 28.18
N VAL A 434 -30.03 -13.11 28.03
CA VAL A 434 -31.09 -12.42 27.28
C VAL A 434 -30.52 -11.80 25.99
N THR A 435 -31.32 -11.77 24.93
CA THR A 435 -30.99 -11.00 23.71
C THR A 435 -30.70 -9.55 24.08
N SER A 436 -29.48 -9.11 23.79
CA SER A 436 -29.07 -7.72 23.91
C SER A 436 -28.95 -7.12 22.52
N THR A 437 -29.55 -5.95 22.34
CA THR A 437 -29.52 -5.19 21.09
C THR A 437 -28.76 -3.89 21.32
N MET A 438 -27.81 -3.63 20.44
CA MET A 438 -27.02 -2.40 20.36
C MET A 438 -27.32 -1.73 19.03
N THR A 439 -27.28 -0.40 18.99
CA THR A 439 -27.46 0.38 17.76
C THR A 439 -26.39 1.44 17.72
N GLY A 440 -25.70 1.56 16.59
CA GLY A 440 -24.65 2.54 16.37
C GLY A 440 -24.68 3.08 14.94
N LYS A 441 -23.74 3.98 14.64
CA LYS A 441 -23.54 4.59 13.34
C LYS A 441 -22.06 4.84 13.11
N ILE A 442 -21.63 4.79 11.86
CA ILE A 442 -20.34 5.33 11.45
C ILE A 442 -20.65 6.71 10.85
N ALA A 443 -20.81 7.71 11.72
CA ALA A 443 -21.43 9.00 11.41
C ALA A 443 -20.48 9.97 10.72
N TYR A 444 -19.17 9.78 10.89
CA TYR A 444 -18.14 10.60 10.26
C TYR A 444 -16.92 9.76 9.88
N GLN A 445 -16.07 10.32 9.02
CA GLN A 445 -14.92 9.57 8.54
C GLN A 445 -13.91 9.31 9.67
N GLY A 446 -13.58 8.04 9.90
CA GLY A 446 -12.70 7.61 10.99
C GLY A 446 -13.41 7.34 12.31
N ASP A 447 -14.75 7.33 12.30
CA ASP A 447 -15.58 6.87 13.40
C ASP A 447 -15.45 5.34 13.58
N GLU A 448 -15.27 4.90 14.82
CA GLU A 448 -15.01 3.50 15.19
C GLU A 448 -15.76 3.11 16.45
N ASP A 449 -16.86 2.39 16.34
CA ASP A 449 -17.57 1.95 17.53
C ASP A 449 -16.89 0.76 18.22
N TRP A 450 -16.50 0.94 19.48
CA TRP A 450 -16.06 -0.16 20.34
C TRP A 450 -17.12 -0.54 21.39
N TYR A 451 -17.40 -1.83 21.47
CA TYR A 451 -18.30 -2.42 22.47
C TYR A 451 -17.59 -3.48 23.28
N ALA A 452 -17.87 -3.54 24.58
CA ALA A 452 -17.36 -4.51 25.52
C ALA A 452 -18.51 -5.41 26.01
N LEU A 453 -18.57 -6.64 25.53
CA LEU A 453 -19.53 -7.65 25.93
C LEU A 453 -19.01 -8.35 27.19
N ALA A 454 -19.58 -8.02 28.35
CA ALA A 454 -19.32 -8.72 29.60
C ALA A 454 -20.23 -9.95 29.68
N VAL A 455 -19.65 -11.13 29.47
CA VAL A 455 -20.35 -12.42 29.43
C VAL A 455 -20.20 -13.13 30.76
N ASN A 456 -21.33 -13.59 31.31
CA ASN A 456 -21.37 -14.35 32.56
C ASN A 456 -22.29 -15.57 32.40
N THR A 457 -21.73 -16.75 32.16
CA THR A 457 -22.50 -18.01 32.10
C THR A 457 -22.51 -18.68 33.47
N SER A 458 -23.69 -19.09 33.96
CA SER A 458 -23.84 -19.44 35.38
C SER A 458 -23.64 -20.92 35.72
N THR A 459 -24.06 -21.87 34.87
CA THR A 459 -23.98 -23.31 35.22
C THR A 459 -23.83 -24.29 34.06
N GLN A 460 -23.91 -23.83 32.81
CA GLN A 460 -23.91 -24.67 31.62
C GLN A 460 -23.02 -24.03 30.56
N ALA A 461 -22.39 -24.84 29.72
CA ALA A 461 -21.70 -24.32 28.55
C ALA A 461 -22.72 -23.74 27.56
N SER A 462 -22.28 -22.74 26.81
CA SER A 462 -23.15 -21.97 25.93
C SER A 462 -22.37 -21.48 24.72
N VAL A 463 -23.07 -20.91 23.75
CA VAL A 463 -22.46 -20.21 22.61
C VAL A 463 -22.94 -18.77 22.61
N LEU A 464 -22.01 -17.82 22.54
CA LEU A 464 -22.32 -16.42 22.27
C LEU A 464 -22.48 -16.25 20.77
N ASN A 465 -23.69 -15.89 20.33
CA ASN A 465 -23.93 -15.48 18.95
C ASN A 465 -23.95 -13.95 18.86
N VAL A 466 -23.37 -13.41 17.79
CA VAL A 466 -23.31 -11.99 17.46
C VAL A 466 -23.78 -11.80 16.01
N PHE A 467 -24.80 -10.99 15.82
CA PHE A 467 -25.33 -10.62 14.51
C PHE A 467 -25.19 -9.13 14.34
N PHE A 468 -24.72 -8.69 13.19
CA PHE A 468 -24.66 -7.30 12.78
C PHE A 468 -25.50 -7.13 11.52
N GLN A 469 -26.31 -6.07 11.48
CA GLN A 469 -27.11 -5.73 10.31
C GLN A 469 -27.26 -4.23 10.10
N THR A 470 -27.27 -3.78 8.85
CA THR A 470 -27.67 -2.39 8.52
C THR A 470 -29.14 -2.33 8.12
N GLN A 471 -29.81 -1.20 8.40
CA GLN A 471 -31.22 -1.01 8.04
C GLN A 471 -31.41 -0.73 6.53
N THR A 472 -30.41 -0.14 5.90
CA THR A 472 -30.40 0.21 4.47
C THR A 472 -29.03 -0.10 3.87
N ALA A 473 -28.99 -0.29 2.54
CA ALA A 473 -27.75 -0.27 1.77
C ALA A 473 -27.08 1.12 1.86
N GLY A 474 -25.76 1.18 1.77
CA GLY A 474 -24.98 2.41 1.93
C GLY A 474 -23.54 2.26 1.43
N ALA A 475 -22.81 3.36 1.39
CA ALA A 475 -21.43 3.35 0.88
C ALA A 475 -20.42 2.70 1.85
N ILE A 476 -20.76 2.59 3.14
CA ILE A 476 -19.82 2.16 4.19
C ILE A 476 -19.48 0.67 4.07
N GLU A 477 -18.20 0.34 3.92
CA GLU A 477 -17.68 -1.02 3.96
C GLU A 477 -17.47 -1.50 5.39
N TYR A 478 -18.54 -1.97 6.04
CA TYR A 478 -18.47 -2.40 7.42
C TYR A 478 -17.50 -3.56 7.67
N ARG A 479 -16.61 -3.36 8.64
CA ARG A 479 -15.77 -4.38 9.26
C ARG A 479 -16.22 -4.60 10.70
N LEU A 480 -16.61 -5.84 11.02
CA LEU A 480 -16.84 -6.29 12.39
C LEU A 480 -15.66 -7.12 12.88
N SER A 481 -14.99 -6.69 13.94
CA SER A 481 -13.90 -7.45 14.57
C SER A 481 -14.27 -7.84 15.99
N MET A 482 -14.00 -9.09 16.36
CA MET A 482 -14.21 -9.61 17.72
C MET A 482 -12.88 -10.10 18.30
N ARG A 483 -12.60 -9.72 19.54
CA ARG A 483 -11.37 -10.09 20.23
C ARG A 483 -11.57 -10.21 21.73
N THR A 484 -10.66 -10.87 22.42
CA THR A 484 -10.44 -10.66 23.86
C THR A 484 -9.43 -9.53 24.07
N ASP A 485 -9.08 -9.23 25.32
CA ASP A 485 -8.05 -8.23 25.68
C ASP A 485 -6.78 -8.34 24.81
N SER A 486 -6.36 -9.57 24.47
CA SER A 486 -5.08 -9.82 23.80
C SER A 486 -5.13 -10.72 22.56
N ILE A 487 -6.26 -11.37 22.27
CA ILE A 487 -6.34 -12.38 21.20
C ILE A 487 -7.45 -11.98 20.21
N PRO A 488 -7.13 -11.71 18.93
CA PRO A 488 -8.17 -11.58 17.90
C PRO A 488 -8.86 -12.93 17.72
N ILE A 489 -10.20 -12.93 17.75
CA ILE A 489 -11.00 -14.14 17.58
C ILE A 489 -11.45 -14.23 16.11
N ARG A 490 -12.05 -13.15 15.60
CA ARG A 490 -12.60 -13.07 14.24
C ARG A 490 -12.54 -11.64 13.69
N GLN A 491 -12.50 -11.55 12.36
CA GLN A 491 -12.69 -10.33 11.60
C GLN A 491 -13.57 -10.67 10.40
N LEU A 492 -14.68 -9.94 10.24
CA LEU A 492 -15.66 -10.12 9.19
C LEU A 492 -15.79 -8.83 8.39
N LEU A 493 -15.98 -8.97 7.09
CA LEU A 493 -16.16 -7.88 6.14
C LEU A 493 -17.52 -8.02 5.46
N ALA A 494 -18.29 -6.94 5.45
CA ALA A 494 -19.50 -6.90 4.65
C ALA A 494 -19.11 -6.94 3.16
N GLY A 495 -19.82 -7.77 2.38
CA GLY A 495 -19.77 -7.69 0.92
C GLY A 495 -20.36 -6.37 0.42
N ASN A 496 -20.26 -6.10 -0.89
CA ASN A 496 -20.61 -4.85 -1.58
C ASN A 496 -21.84 -4.10 -0.97
N PRO A 497 -21.63 -3.20 0.01
CA PRO A 497 -22.69 -2.63 0.83
C PRO A 497 -23.52 -1.59 0.08
N ALA A 498 -23.02 -1.12 -1.08
CA ALA A 498 -23.66 -0.10 -1.90
C ALA A 498 -24.95 -0.60 -2.56
N GLN A 499 -25.17 -1.91 -2.65
CA GLN A 499 -26.34 -2.50 -3.33
C GLN A 499 -27.29 -3.20 -2.36
N ASP A 500 -26.75 -3.80 -1.29
CA ASP A 500 -27.51 -4.61 -0.33
C ASP A 500 -27.23 -4.17 1.11
N THR A 501 -28.15 -4.48 2.02
CA THR A 501 -27.91 -4.32 3.46
C THR A 501 -26.75 -5.22 3.89
N ALA A 502 -25.84 -4.69 4.71
CA ALA A 502 -24.78 -5.50 5.28
C ALA A 502 -25.36 -6.42 6.36
N PHE A 503 -24.99 -7.71 6.31
CA PHE A 503 -25.32 -8.69 7.33
C PHE A 503 -24.08 -9.52 7.64
N LEU A 504 -23.65 -9.53 8.91
CA LEU A 504 -22.52 -10.30 9.39
C LEU A 504 -22.97 -11.12 10.60
N LYS A 505 -22.51 -12.36 10.70
CA LYS A 505 -22.79 -13.22 11.85
C LYS A 505 -21.52 -13.92 12.31
N THR A 506 -21.35 -14.05 13.62
CA THR A 506 -20.28 -14.84 14.23
C THR A 506 -20.73 -15.45 15.55
N SER A 507 -20.00 -16.46 16.02
CA SER A 507 -20.24 -17.04 17.32
C SER A 507 -18.98 -17.61 17.98
N VAL A 508 -19.03 -17.76 19.30
CA VAL A 508 -17.92 -18.23 20.14
C VAL A 508 -18.43 -19.19 21.20
N TRP A 509 -17.76 -20.33 21.35
CA TRP A 509 -17.98 -21.27 22.45
C TRP A 509 -17.62 -20.66 23.81
N LEU A 510 -18.51 -20.83 24.79
CA LEU A 510 -18.35 -20.40 26.17
C LEU A 510 -18.39 -21.63 27.09
N PRO A 511 -17.26 -21.99 27.73
CA PRO A 511 -17.25 -23.02 28.76
C PRO A 511 -18.21 -22.73 29.94
N GLU A 512 -18.50 -23.74 30.74
CA GLU A 512 -19.23 -23.55 32.00
C GLU A 512 -18.53 -22.54 32.92
N ASN A 513 -19.30 -21.70 33.61
CA ASN A 513 -18.80 -20.68 34.55
C ASN A 513 -17.86 -19.65 33.88
N THR A 514 -18.13 -19.30 32.62
CA THR A 514 -17.34 -18.30 31.90
C THR A 514 -17.65 -16.90 32.44
N GLN A 515 -16.59 -16.20 32.84
CA GLN A 515 -16.60 -14.78 33.13
C GLN A 515 -15.54 -14.13 32.26
N GLU A 516 -15.96 -13.69 31.08
CA GLU A 516 -15.05 -13.19 30.05
C GLU A 516 -15.61 -11.92 29.42
N GLN A 517 -14.70 -11.07 28.95
CA GLN A 517 -15.04 -9.84 28.25
C GLN A 517 -14.56 -9.93 26.81
N PHE A 518 -15.49 -9.76 25.87
CA PHE A 518 -15.20 -9.68 24.44
C PHE A 518 -15.31 -8.23 23.98
N PHE A 519 -14.40 -7.80 23.12
CA PHE A 519 -14.47 -6.49 22.48
C PHE A 519 -14.90 -6.67 21.03
N LEU A 520 -15.98 -5.97 20.67
CA LEU A 520 -16.41 -5.78 19.30
C LEU A 520 -15.92 -4.42 18.83
N ARG A 521 -15.43 -4.37 17.60
CA ARG A 521 -15.14 -3.13 16.87
C ARG A 521 -15.95 -3.13 15.59
N VAL A 522 -16.72 -2.06 15.37
CA VAL A 522 -17.39 -1.77 14.11
C VAL A 522 -16.74 -0.53 13.52
N CYS A 523 -16.30 -0.61 12.27
CA CYS A 523 -15.75 0.54 11.56
C CYS A 523 -15.98 0.38 10.07
N ASP A 524 -15.74 1.46 9.34
CA ASP A 524 -15.47 1.37 7.91
C ASP A 524 -14.12 0.68 7.65
N ASP A 525 -14.03 -0.19 6.63
CA ASP A 525 -12.89 -1.07 6.37
C ASP A 525 -11.62 -0.29 6.05
N LEU A 526 -11.79 0.77 5.27
CA LEU A 526 -10.75 1.66 4.78
C LEU A 526 -10.70 2.99 5.55
N GLY A 527 -11.73 3.30 6.34
CA GLY A 527 -11.86 4.55 7.06
C GLY A 527 -12.07 5.73 6.11
N ASP A 528 -12.64 5.50 4.93
CA ASP A 528 -12.89 6.51 3.91
C ASP A 528 -14.34 6.88 3.67
N ASP A 529 -15.28 6.03 4.11
CA ASP A 529 -16.70 6.30 4.04
C ASP A 529 -17.36 6.51 5.42
N ALA A 530 -18.46 7.26 5.41
CA ALA A 530 -19.30 7.53 6.56
C ALA A 530 -20.68 8.02 6.14
N ASP A 531 -21.69 7.77 6.96
CA ASP A 531 -23.05 8.25 6.72
C ASP A 531 -23.79 8.46 8.06
N PRO A 532 -24.03 9.71 8.48
CA PRO A 532 -24.72 10.01 9.75
C PRO A 532 -26.20 9.59 9.77
N TYR A 533 -26.76 9.21 8.62
CA TYR A 533 -28.13 8.73 8.49
C TYR A 533 -28.25 7.21 8.49
N GLN A 534 -27.14 6.49 8.28
CA GLN A 534 -27.15 5.03 8.23
C GLN A 534 -26.92 4.47 9.63
N THR A 535 -27.90 3.70 10.12
CA THR A 535 -27.79 2.96 11.38
C THR A 535 -27.49 1.50 11.13
N TYR A 536 -26.74 0.91 12.06
CA TYR A 536 -26.61 -0.52 12.18
C TYR A 536 -27.12 -1.00 13.54
N GLU A 537 -27.37 -2.30 13.62
CA GLU A 537 -27.80 -3.00 14.82
C GLU A 537 -26.89 -4.19 15.06
N ILE A 538 -26.45 -4.37 16.32
CA ILE A 538 -25.79 -5.59 16.77
C ILE A 538 -26.72 -6.31 17.74
N VAL A 539 -27.06 -7.55 17.43
CA VAL A 539 -27.85 -8.43 18.30
C VAL A 539 -26.94 -9.52 18.85
N THR A 540 -26.86 -9.63 20.17
CA THR A 540 -26.12 -10.71 20.84
C THR A 540 -27.06 -11.57 21.65
N HIS A 541 -26.84 -12.89 21.64
CA HIS A 541 -27.55 -13.78 22.53
C HIS A 541 -26.69 -15.00 22.91
N ILE A 542 -26.91 -15.52 24.11
CA ILE A 542 -26.24 -16.71 24.62
C ILE A 542 -27.19 -17.89 24.47
N VAL A 543 -26.77 -18.94 23.77
CA VAL A 543 -27.53 -20.18 23.60
C VAL A 543 -26.88 -21.29 24.45
N PRO A 544 -27.55 -21.81 25.49
CA PRO A 544 -27.03 -22.95 26.24
C PRO A 544 -26.93 -24.20 25.37
N THR A 545 -25.80 -24.91 25.48
CA THR A 545 -25.52 -26.11 24.69
C THR A 545 -26.23 -27.31 25.30
N PRO A 546 -26.91 -28.20 24.55
CA PRO A 546 -27.61 -29.34 25.13
C PRO A 546 -26.73 -30.13 26.13
N ILE A 547 -27.29 -30.57 27.26
CA ILE A 547 -26.54 -31.39 28.24
C ILE A 547 -26.55 -32.89 27.89
N ALA A 548 -27.36 -33.26 26.90
CA ALA A 548 -27.51 -34.62 26.39
C ALA A 548 -28.07 -34.55 24.97
N ILE A 549 -27.84 -35.64 24.22
CA ILE A 549 -28.42 -35.86 22.90
C ILE A 549 -29.48 -36.96 22.95
N GLU A 550 -30.54 -36.80 22.18
CA GLU A 550 -31.50 -37.90 21.98
C GLU A 550 -30.80 -39.07 21.27
N PRO A 551 -31.15 -40.33 21.56
CA PRO A 551 -30.54 -41.46 20.89
C PRO A 551 -30.98 -41.52 19.43
N VAL A 552 -30.05 -41.89 18.53
CA VAL A 552 -30.28 -42.00 17.08
C VAL A 552 -31.53 -42.83 16.71
N ASN A 553 -31.84 -43.84 17.54
CA ASN A 553 -33.09 -44.59 17.53
C ASN A 553 -33.43 -45.05 18.97
N PRO A 554 -34.72 -45.27 19.29
CA PRO A 554 -35.13 -45.77 20.60
C PRO A 554 -34.41 -47.06 21.00
N GLY A 555 -33.83 -47.09 22.21
CA GLY A 555 -33.14 -48.26 22.76
C GLY A 555 -31.69 -48.47 22.29
N ILE A 556 -31.18 -47.59 21.40
CA ILE A 556 -29.77 -47.57 21.02
C ILE A 556 -29.03 -46.57 21.91
N PHE A 557 -27.95 -47.00 22.55
CA PHE A 557 -27.09 -46.09 23.29
C PHE A 557 -26.28 -45.22 22.33
N THR A 558 -26.30 -43.91 22.53
CA THR A 558 -25.55 -42.91 21.76
C THR A 558 -24.68 -42.11 22.73
N HIS A 559 -23.38 -41.99 22.44
CA HIS A 559 -22.50 -41.07 23.14
C HIS A 559 -22.72 -39.66 22.62
N TYR A 560 -22.93 -38.74 23.54
CA TYR A 560 -22.98 -37.32 23.21
C TYR A 560 -21.57 -36.74 23.20
N HIS A 561 -21.10 -36.31 22.02
CA HIS A 561 -19.91 -35.50 21.86
C HIS A 561 -20.25 -34.03 22.17
N HIS A 562 -19.43 -33.40 22.99
CA HIS A 562 -19.53 -32.00 23.37
C HIS A 562 -18.13 -31.45 23.60
N GLU A 563 -17.93 -30.15 23.38
CA GLU A 563 -16.61 -29.49 23.39
C GLU A 563 -15.77 -29.74 24.66
N SER A 564 -16.41 -30.03 25.80
CA SER A 564 -15.69 -30.32 27.05
C SER A 564 -14.93 -31.67 27.01
N MET A 565 -15.29 -32.57 26.08
CA MET A 565 -14.58 -33.84 25.85
C MET A 565 -13.27 -33.64 25.09
N GLU A 566 -13.12 -32.51 24.41
CA GLU A 566 -11.92 -32.26 23.64
C GLU A 566 -10.74 -31.96 24.55
N ILE A 567 -9.64 -32.68 24.34
CA ILE A 567 -8.50 -32.59 25.23
C ILE A 567 -7.56 -31.48 24.76
N LYS A 568 -7.49 -30.37 25.51
CA LYS A 568 -6.60 -29.22 25.22
C LYS A 568 -5.12 -29.56 24.97
N THR A 569 -4.64 -30.70 25.47
CA THR A 569 -3.26 -31.14 25.25
C THR A 569 -3.04 -31.92 23.96
N HIS A 570 -4.11 -32.29 23.25
CA HIS A 570 -4.02 -33.01 21.98
C HIS A 570 -4.79 -32.23 20.92
N THR A 571 -4.06 -31.43 20.15
CA THR A 571 -4.63 -30.56 19.13
C THR A 571 -4.22 -31.00 17.73
N VAL A 572 -4.96 -30.51 16.73
CA VAL A 572 -4.59 -30.57 15.32
C VAL A 572 -4.57 -29.17 14.75
N SER A 573 -3.56 -28.86 13.95
CA SER A 573 -3.51 -27.62 13.17
C SER A 573 -4.00 -27.92 11.76
N LEU A 574 -5.16 -27.39 11.39
CA LEU A 574 -5.73 -27.52 10.05
C LEU A 574 -5.46 -26.25 9.25
N GLN A 575 -4.81 -26.40 8.10
CA GLN A 575 -4.75 -25.33 7.12
C GLN A 575 -6.01 -25.40 6.23
N LEU A 576 -6.83 -24.35 6.28
CA LEU A 576 -8.04 -24.20 5.47
C LEU A 576 -7.71 -23.81 4.02
N TYR A 577 -8.72 -23.84 3.16
CA TYR A 577 -8.57 -23.58 1.72
C TYR A 577 -8.03 -22.16 1.42
N ASP A 578 -8.38 -21.18 2.25
CA ASP A 578 -7.89 -19.80 2.20
C ASP A 578 -6.47 -19.61 2.75
N HIS A 579 -5.77 -20.71 3.04
CA HIS A 579 -4.45 -20.78 3.66
C HIS A 579 -4.36 -20.31 5.11
N THR A 580 -5.47 -19.95 5.75
CA THR A 580 -5.49 -19.72 7.19
C THR A 580 -5.25 -21.02 7.93
N THR A 581 -4.63 -20.94 9.11
CA THR A 581 -4.36 -22.12 9.95
C THR A 581 -5.11 -21.96 11.26
N GLN A 582 -5.97 -22.91 11.56
CA GLN A 582 -6.71 -22.98 12.82
C GLN A 582 -6.26 -24.21 13.62
N THR A 583 -6.38 -24.12 14.94
CA THR A 583 -6.02 -25.21 15.85
C THR A 583 -7.26 -25.68 16.58
N PHE A 584 -7.53 -26.98 16.49
CA PHE A 584 -8.70 -27.63 17.08
C PHE A 584 -8.24 -28.60 18.17
N ASN A 585 -9.02 -28.73 19.24
CA ASN A 585 -8.78 -29.82 20.18
C ASN A 585 -9.37 -31.11 19.60
N VAL A 586 -9.06 -32.25 20.22
CA VAL A 586 -9.45 -33.55 19.69
C VAL A 586 -10.03 -34.43 20.79
N ASP A 587 -11.16 -35.07 20.51
CA ASP A 587 -11.66 -36.21 21.28
C ASP A 587 -10.75 -37.42 21.03
N THR A 588 -9.97 -37.76 22.06
CA THR A 588 -9.08 -38.93 22.02
C THR A 588 -9.69 -40.18 22.61
N LEU A 589 -10.92 -40.14 23.13
CA LEU A 589 -11.56 -41.19 23.92
C LEU A 589 -12.58 -42.00 23.13
N SER A 590 -13.44 -41.36 22.33
CA SER A 590 -14.59 -42.03 21.72
C SER A 590 -14.24 -43.12 20.71
N LEU A 591 -13.12 -42.96 19.99
CA LEU A 591 -12.63 -43.94 18.99
C LEU A 591 -11.41 -44.75 19.47
N ARG A 592 -11.15 -44.83 20.78
CA ARG A 592 -10.03 -45.65 21.28
C ARG A 592 -10.25 -47.13 21.03
N VAL A 593 -9.19 -47.81 20.61
CA VAL A 593 -9.21 -49.24 20.29
C VAL A 593 -9.56 -50.15 21.47
N ASN A 594 -9.39 -49.67 22.71
CA ASN A 594 -9.78 -50.38 23.93
C ASN A 594 -11.19 -50.01 24.45
N ASN A 595 -11.94 -49.19 23.69
CA ASN A 595 -13.32 -48.81 23.98
C ASN A 595 -14.32 -49.13 22.83
N PRO A 596 -14.26 -50.31 22.18
CA PRO A 596 -15.28 -50.65 21.18
C PRO A 596 -16.61 -51.04 21.85
N LEU A 597 -17.72 -50.79 21.17
CA LEU A 597 -19.03 -51.30 21.56
C LEU A 597 -19.05 -52.83 21.47
N ALA A 598 -18.48 -53.38 20.40
CA ALA A 598 -18.41 -54.82 20.18
C ALA A 598 -17.18 -55.21 19.36
N ILE A 599 -16.60 -56.37 19.69
CA ILE A 599 -15.59 -57.05 18.88
C ILE A 599 -16.15 -58.41 18.49
N THR A 600 -16.33 -58.66 17.19
CA THR A 600 -16.94 -59.88 16.66
C THR A 600 -16.00 -60.58 15.70
N LYS A 601 -15.74 -61.87 15.91
CA LYS A 601 -15.02 -62.70 14.93
C LYS A 601 -15.94 -63.01 13.76
N LEU A 602 -15.57 -62.59 12.56
CA LEU A 602 -16.33 -62.88 11.33
C LEU A 602 -15.97 -64.27 10.80
N ASP A 603 -14.70 -64.65 10.90
CA ASP A 603 -14.20 -65.98 10.53
C ASP A 603 -12.95 -66.35 11.35
N GLN A 604 -12.15 -67.32 10.89
CA GLN A 604 -10.94 -67.76 11.58
C GLN A 604 -9.82 -66.71 11.58
N ASN A 605 -9.81 -65.80 10.61
CA ASN A 605 -8.76 -64.83 10.36
C ASN A 605 -9.24 -63.37 10.45
N THR A 606 -10.54 -63.09 10.41
CA THR A 606 -11.06 -61.72 10.33
C THR A 606 -11.85 -61.31 11.58
N VAL A 607 -11.69 -60.06 12.02
CA VAL A 607 -12.40 -59.49 13.18
C VAL A 607 -13.06 -58.15 12.82
N SER A 608 -14.33 -57.99 13.18
CA SER A 608 -15.05 -56.73 13.15
C SER A 608 -14.94 -56.03 14.50
N ILE A 609 -14.60 -54.74 14.50
CA ILE A 609 -14.58 -53.83 15.64
C ILE A 609 -15.66 -52.78 15.36
N GLU A 610 -16.67 -52.70 16.21
CA GLU A 610 -17.74 -51.73 16.09
C GLU A 610 -17.64 -50.74 17.25
N TYR A 611 -17.61 -49.45 16.92
CA TYR A 611 -17.68 -48.36 17.89
C TYR A 611 -19.15 -48.02 18.17
N PRO A 612 -19.44 -47.40 19.33
CA PRO A 612 -20.80 -46.95 19.62
C PRO A 612 -21.21 -45.81 18.69
N TRP A 613 -22.52 -45.54 18.62
CA TRP A 613 -23.01 -44.31 17.98
C TRP A 613 -22.50 -43.10 18.76
N ILE A 614 -21.97 -42.13 18.04
CA ILE A 614 -21.52 -40.84 18.57
C ILE A 614 -22.36 -39.78 17.86
N GLY A 615 -22.95 -38.86 18.60
CA GLY A 615 -23.67 -37.73 18.03
C GLY A 615 -23.28 -36.43 18.71
N GLY A 616 -23.38 -35.35 17.95
CA GLY A 616 -22.95 -34.01 18.36
C GLY A 616 -23.62 -32.95 17.48
N TYR A 617 -23.13 -31.73 17.60
CA TYR A 617 -23.58 -30.57 16.85
C TYR A 617 -22.35 -29.84 16.32
N ILE A 618 -22.50 -29.13 15.21
CA ILE A 618 -21.55 -28.06 14.84
C ILE A 618 -22.20 -26.78 15.35
N ASP A 619 -21.72 -26.32 16.50
CA ASP A 619 -22.54 -25.48 17.39
C ASP A 619 -22.09 -24.03 17.54
N TYR A 620 -20.93 -23.69 16.97
CA TYR A 620 -20.49 -22.33 16.70
C TYR A 620 -19.79 -22.20 15.34
N GLN A 621 -19.49 -20.97 14.94
CA GLN A 621 -18.93 -20.66 13.63
C GLN A 621 -17.51 -21.21 13.47
N GLY A 622 -17.33 -22.06 12.46
CA GLY A 622 -16.07 -22.74 12.20
C GLY A 622 -15.73 -23.81 13.23
N ASP A 623 -16.74 -24.38 13.87
CA ASP A 623 -16.61 -25.55 14.72
C ASP A 623 -16.30 -26.82 13.89
N HIS A 624 -15.38 -27.64 14.41
CA HIS A 624 -14.94 -28.88 13.78
C HIS A 624 -14.70 -29.95 14.85
N ASP A 625 -15.56 -30.95 14.87
CA ASP A 625 -15.45 -32.06 15.81
C ASP A 625 -14.40 -33.06 15.35
N PHE A 626 -13.25 -33.11 16.03
CA PHE A 626 -12.16 -34.03 15.70
C PHE A 626 -12.12 -35.25 16.62
N PHE A 627 -12.05 -36.44 16.02
CA PHE A 627 -11.94 -37.72 16.70
C PHE A 627 -10.64 -38.45 16.31
N LEU A 628 -9.82 -38.83 17.29
CA LEU A 628 -8.57 -39.56 17.05
C LEU A 628 -8.82 -41.07 16.84
N LEU A 629 -8.41 -41.57 15.68
CA LEU A 629 -8.39 -42.99 15.34
C LEU A 629 -6.94 -43.48 15.17
N THR A 630 -6.58 -44.61 15.78
CA THR A 630 -5.24 -45.20 15.63
C THR A 630 -5.32 -46.58 14.99
N LEU A 631 -4.75 -46.73 13.79
CA LEU A 631 -4.78 -47.97 13.00
C LEU A 631 -3.38 -48.59 12.96
N ASN A 632 -3.18 -49.71 13.67
CA ASN A 632 -1.90 -50.43 13.78
C ASN A 632 -2.12 -51.94 14.01
N SER A 633 -1.16 -52.79 13.60
CA SER A 633 -1.18 -54.24 13.92
C SER A 633 -1.02 -54.55 15.41
N SER A 634 -0.36 -53.69 16.17
CA SER A 634 -0.07 -53.90 17.60
C SER A 634 -1.30 -53.84 18.51
N ASN A 635 -2.48 -53.53 17.96
CA ASN A 635 -3.73 -53.44 18.71
C ASN A 635 -4.31 -54.81 19.12
N VAL A 636 -3.68 -55.92 18.70
CA VAL A 636 -4.14 -57.30 18.94
C VAL A 636 -4.31 -57.61 20.43
N GLU A 637 -3.36 -57.21 21.28
CA GLU A 637 -3.45 -57.41 22.73
C GLU A 637 -4.55 -56.53 23.34
N ALA A 638 -4.65 -55.26 22.93
CA ALA A 638 -5.68 -54.33 23.40
C ALA A 638 -7.11 -54.78 23.03
N LEU A 639 -7.25 -55.49 21.92
CA LEU A 639 -8.51 -56.06 21.43
C LEU A 639 -8.79 -57.47 21.97
N SER A 640 -7.95 -58.00 22.87
CA SER A 640 -8.04 -59.38 23.39
C SER A 640 -8.06 -60.45 22.28
N LEU A 641 -7.35 -60.21 21.19
CA LEU A 641 -7.21 -61.12 20.05
C LEU A 641 -5.99 -62.04 20.27
N SER A 642 -6.02 -63.23 19.67
CA SER A 642 -4.88 -64.16 19.79
C SER A 642 -3.68 -63.68 19.01
N ASN A 643 -2.46 -64.07 19.42
CA ASN A 643 -1.20 -63.65 18.79
C ASN A 643 -1.10 -63.99 17.29
N ARG A 644 -1.95 -64.86 16.74
CA ARG A 644 -2.01 -65.12 15.30
C ARG A 644 -2.49 -63.92 14.48
N PHE A 645 -3.13 -62.95 15.12
CA PHE A 645 -3.60 -61.70 14.50
C PHE A 645 -2.51 -60.62 14.48
N ASP A 646 -1.40 -60.84 15.20
CA ASP A 646 -0.23 -59.95 15.22
C ASP A 646 0.68 -60.29 14.03
N THR A 647 0.50 -59.54 12.94
CA THR A 647 1.19 -59.78 11.68
C THR A 647 1.67 -58.45 11.09
N ASN A 648 2.76 -58.48 10.33
CA ASN A 648 3.31 -57.28 9.66
C ASN A 648 2.56 -56.91 8.37
N GLN A 649 1.66 -57.76 7.91
CA GLN A 649 0.81 -57.55 6.74
C GLN A 649 -0.63 -57.50 7.24
N TRP A 650 -1.30 -56.37 7.06
CA TRP A 650 -2.68 -56.23 7.48
C TRP A 650 -3.35 -55.10 6.70
N TYR A 651 -4.67 -55.15 6.64
CA TYR A 651 -5.51 -54.01 6.29
C TYR A 651 -6.77 -53.94 7.16
N TYR A 652 -7.35 -52.74 7.27
CA TYR A 652 -8.67 -52.49 7.81
C TYR A 652 -9.60 -52.08 6.68
N ASP A 653 -10.73 -52.76 6.51
CA ASP A 653 -11.89 -52.17 5.84
C ASP A 653 -12.57 -51.22 6.82
N ILE A 654 -12.94 -50.03 6.35
CA ILE A 654 -13.53 -48.97 7.14
C ILE A 654 -14.94 -48.75 6.61
N SER A 655 -15.93 -48.69 7.51
CA SER A 655 -17.28 -48.27 7.17
C SER A 655 -17.80 -47.27 8.19
N ILE A 656 -18.52 -46.26 7.71
CA ILE A 656 -19.12 -45.17 8.48
C ILE A 656 -20.61 -45.12 8.16
N ASP A 657 -21.45 -45.38 9.16
CA ASP A 657 -22.86 -44.99 9.12
C ASP A 657 -22.95 -43.52 9.57
N PHE A 658 -23.64 -42.66 8.82
CA PHE A 658 -23.76 -41.23 9.11
C PHE A 658 -25.18 -40.73 8.87
N LYS A 659 -25.77 -40.06 9.86
CA LYS A 659 -27.19 -39.71 9.87
C LYS A 659 -27.45 -38.35 10.53
N SER A 660 -28.45 -37.62 10.03
CA SER A 660 -29.10 -36.50 10.72
C SER A 660 -30.62 -36.59 10.50
N LEU A 661 -31.41 -36.06 11.44
CA LEU A 661 -32.88 -36.00 11.33
C LEU A 661 -33.39 -34.79 10.54
N GLY A 662 -32.48 -34.00 9.96
CA GLY A 662 -32.77 -32.81 9.17
C GLY A 662 -32.38 -31.56 9.94
N SER A 663 -31.16 -31.09 9.66
CA SER A 663 -30.57 -29.89 10.26
C SER A 663 -30.44 -28.79 9.20
N SER A 664 -30.38 -27.55 9.64
CA SER A 664 -29.92 -26.41 8.86
C SER A 664 -28.41 -26.41 8.67
N VAL A 665 -27.67 -27.29 9.35
CA VAL A 665 -26.23 -27.49 9.14
C VAL A 665 -26.03 -28.66 8.18
N GLU A 666 -25.25 -28.45 7.13
CA GLU A 666 -24.92 -29.49 6.15
C GLU A 666 -23.70 -30.31 6.62
N TYR A 667 -23.95 -31.27 7.51
CA TYR A 667 -22.86 -32.04 8.09
C TYR A 667 -22.09 -32.88 7.05
N VAL A 668 -20.76 -32.75 7.05
CA VAL A 668 -19.83 -33.59 6.31
C VAL A 668 -18.79 -34.21 7.22
N TRP A 669 -18.43 -35.46 6.95
CA TRP A 669 -17.28 -36.10 7.57
C TRP A 669 -16.08 -36.10 6.63
N LYS A 670 -14.88 -35.93 7.20
CA LYS A 670 -13.59 -35.98 6.50
C LYS A 670 -12.62 -36.87 7.29
N LEU A 671 -11.93 -37.80 6.61
CA LEU A 671 -10.92 -38.64 7.23
C LEU A 671 -9.51 -38.21 6.81
N PHE A 672 -8.76 -37.67 7.77
CA PHE A 672 -7.40 -37.17 7.61
C PHE A 672 -6.37 -38.18 8.06
N ARG A 673 -5.21 -38.17 7.39
CA ARG A 673 -4.03 -38.94 7.80
C ARG A 673 -2.95 -38.00 8.34
N ASN A 674 -2.41 -38.31 9.51
CA ASN A 674 -1.26 -37.60 10.07
C ASN A 674 0.05 -38.25 9.62
N SER A 675 0.38 -38.14 8.33
CA SER A 675 1.53 -38.88 7.77
C SER A 675 2.89 -38.42 8.32
N SER A 676 2.99 -37.15 8.71
CA SER A 676 4.17 -36.52 9.30
C SER A 676 4.31 -36.74 10.81
N GLY A 677 3.24 -37.16 11.50
CA GLY A 677 3.22 -37.30 12.96
C GLY A 677 3.28 -35.96 13.72
N ASN A 678 3.16 -34.82 13.03
CA ASN A 678 3.27 -33.48 13.61
C ASN A 678 1.91 -32.78 13.81
N GLN A 679 0.80 -33.48 13.58
CA GLN A 679 -0.56 -32.97 13.78
C GLN A 679 -0.93 -31.79 12.87
N GLN A 680 -0.20 -31.61 11.77
CA GLN A 680 -0.52 -30.60 10.75
C GLN A 680 -1.30 -31.25 9.60
N LEU A 681 -2.53 -30.80 9.43
CA LEU A 681 -3.49 -31.28 8.44
C LEU A 681 -3.78 -30.18 7.42
N LEU A 682 -4.19 -30.60 6.22
CA LEU A 682 -4.57 -29.70 5.14
C LEU A 682 -6.00 -30.01 4.71
N ASP A 683 -6.88 -29.01 4.68
CA ASP A 683 -8.26 -29.18 4.24
C ASP A 683 -8.34 -29.23 2.70
N ARG A 684 -7.76 -30.28 2.14
CA ARG A 684 -7.77 -30.59 0.71
C ARG A 684 -7.61 -32.08 0.51
N GLN A 685 -8.22 -32.60 -0.55
CA GLN A 685 -8.11 -34.01 -0.88
C GLN A 685 -6.65 -34.37 -1.23
N ASN A 686 -5.97 -35.13 -0.36
CA ASN A 686 -4.59 -35.55 -0.54
C ASN A 686 -4.29 -36.75 0.38
N SER A 687 -3.57 -37.75 -0.14
CA SER A 687 -3.22 -39.00 0.56
C SER A 687 -2.08 -38.89 1.59
N SER A 688 -1.46 -37.71 1.72
CA SER A 688 -0.38 -37.44 2.70
C SER A 688 -0.90 -36.77 3.97
N ASN A 689 -1.01 -35.43 3.95
CA ASN A 689 -1.48 -34.62 5.08
C ASN A 689 -2.90 -34.06 4.87
N GLY A 690 -3.56 -34.44 3.78
CA GLY A 690 -4.94 -34.05 3.52
C GLY A 690 -5.95 -35.06 4.02
N PHE A 691 -7.23 -34.79 3.76
CA PHE A 691 -8.24 -35.83 3.85
C PHE A 691 -8.18 -36.71 2.60
N PHE A 692 -8.37 -38.02 2.76
CA PHE A 692 -8.36 -38.97 1.64
C PHE A 692 -9.73 -39.59 1.38
N ALA A 693 -10.70 -39.34 2.25
CA ALA A 693 -12.10 -39.68 2.08
C ALA A 693 -12.97 -38.63 2.79
N SER A 694 -14.12 -38.34 2.20
CA SER A 694 -15.14 -37.45 2.76
C SER A 694 -16.50 -37.76 2.16
N ALA A 695 -17.56 -37.58 2.93
CA ALA A 695 -18.95 -37.58 2.44
C ALA A 695 -19.87 -36.90 3.46
N GLY A 696 -21.09 -36.56 3.07
CA GLY A 696 -22.01 -35.82 3.94
C GLY A 696 -23.22 -35.29 3.19
N ASP A 697 -23.98 -34.45 3.88
CA ASP A 697 -24.97 -33.61 3.25
C ASP A 697 -24.26 -32.45 2.53
N THR A 698 -24.66 -32.17 1.30
CA THR A 698 -24.16 -31.04 0.52
C THR A 698 -25.32 -30.23 -0.07
N SER A 699 -26.53 -30.43 0.47
CA SER A 699 -27.77 -29.83 0.01
C SER A 699 -28.21 -28.74 0.97
N LEU A 700 -28.42 -27.53 0.46
CA LEU A 700 -28.95 -26.37 1.20
C LEU A 700 -30.41 -26.52 1.69
N GLN A 701 -30.95 -27.74 1.71
CA GLN A 701 -32.32 -28.00 2.14
C GLN A 701 -32.27 -28.75 3.46
N THR A 702 -32.95 -28.23 4.48
CA THR A 702 -33.15 -28.93 5.75
C THR A 702 -33.87 -30.25 5.54
N GLN A 703 -33.12 -31.35 5.46
CA GLN A 703 -33.64 -32.68 5.19
C GLN A 703 -32.87 -33.76 5.95
N ALA A 704 -33.59 -34.80 6.39
CA ALA A 704 -32.95 -35.94 7.01
C ALA A 704 -32.11 -36.71 5.98
N PHE A 705 -30.94 -37.17 6.40
CA PHE A 705 -30.11 -38.09 5.63
C PHE A 705 -29.71 -39.29 6.48
N ASP A 706 -29.54 -40.45 5.83
CA ASP A 706 -29.07 -41.69 6.44
C ASP A 706 -28.17 -42.38 5.40
N MET A 707 -26.87 -42.33 5.63
CA MET A 707 -25.85 -42.73 4.67
C MET A 707 -24.97 -43.83 5.24
N HIS A 708 -24.63 -44.80 4.39
CA HIS A 708 -23.66 -45.84 4.68
C HIS A 708 -22.49 -45.72 3.71
N HIS A 709 -21.29 -45.52 4.24
CA HIS A 709 -20.06 -45.44 3.45
C HIS A 709 -19.12 -46.59 3.80
N PRO A 710 -18.49 -47.24 2.82
CA PRO A 710 -18.68 -47.06 1.37
C PRO A 710 -20.04 -47.61 0.89
N GLU A 711 -20.57 -47.06 -0.22
CA GLU A 711 -21.75 -47.64 -0.88
C GLU A 711 -21.44 -49.04 -1.43
N ALA A 712 -22.47 -49.85 -1.70
CA ALA A 712 -22.31 -51.23 -2.15
C ALA A 712 -21.33 -51.36 -3.34
N ASP A 713 -20.47 -52.38 -3.29
CA ASP A 713 -19.35 -52.69 -4.22
C ASP A 713 -18.11 -51.77 -4.15
N GLN A 714 -18.13 -50.67 -3.39
CA GLN A 714 -16.95 -49.84 -3.17
C GLN A 714 -16.12 -50.34 -1.97
N LYS A 715 -14.78 -50.25 -2.08
CA LYS A 715 -13.85 -50.65 -1.02
C LYS A 715 -13.19 -49.41 -0.40
N PHE A 716 -13.41 -49.18 0.89
CA PHE A 716 -12.77 -48.13 1.68
C PHE A 716 -11.87 -48.78 2.73
N TRP A 717 -10.55 -48.72 2.54
CA TRP A 717 -9.60 -49.49 3.35
C TRP A 717 -8.26 -48.79 3.55
N VAL A 718 -7.55 -49.19 4.61
CA VAL A 718 -6.22 -48.72 4.99
C VAL A 718 -5.34 -49.91 5.35
N ASN A 719 -4.10 -49.96 4.87
CA ASN A 719 -3.18 -51.06 5.18
C ASN A 719 -1.98 -50.65 6.04
N ASN A 720 -1.13 -51.64 6.31
CA ASN A 720 0.11 -51.52 7.07
C ASN A 720 1.08 -50.41 6.61
N ARG A 721 1.04 -49.97 5.34
CA ARG A 721 1.88 -48.84 4.87
C ARG A 721 1.41 -47.48 5.40
N TRP A 722 0.17 -47.43 5.88
CA TRP A 722 -0.49 -46.25 6.38
C TRP A 722 -0.72 -46.32 7.89
N ALA A 723 -0.07 -47.27 8.56
CA ALA A 723 -0.08 -47.41 10.02
C ALA A 723 0.19 -46.07 10.73
N GLY A 724 -0.61 -45.74 11.74
CA GLY A 724 -0.46 -44.51 12.50
C GLY A 724 -1.78 -43.86 12.94
N GLN A 725 -1.72 -42.55 13.13
CA GLN A 725 -2.84 -41.72 13.58
C GLN A 725 -3.64 -41.16 12.41
N PHE A 726 -4.94 -41.23 12.57
CA PHE A 726 -5.96 -40.71 11.69
C PHE A 726 -6.91 -39.82 12.49
N TYR A 727 -7.50 -38.85 11.82
CA TYR A 727 -8.46 -37.95 12.43
C TYR A 727 -9.73 -37.95 11.60
N LEU A 728 -10.83 -38.39 12.21
CA LEU A 728 -12.16 -38.20 11.64
C LEU A 728 -12.64 -36.82 12.10
N CYS A 729 -13.07 -35.98 11.17
CA CYS A 729 -13.60 -34.65 11.45
C CYS A 729 -15.04 -34.59 10.97
N ILE A 730 -15.96 -34.09 11.79
CA ILE A 730 -17.28 -33.63 11.37
C ILE A 730 -17.26 -32.11 11.32
N THR A 731 -17.83 -31.52 10.28
CA THR A 731 -17.86 -30.06 10.05
C THR A 731 -19.06 -29.71 9.20
N ASP A 732 -19.41 -28.43 9.13
CA ASP A 732 -20.35 -27.90 8.14
C ASP A 732 -19.78 -27.96 6.71
N PHE A 733 -20.67 -28.01 5.71
CA PHE A 733 -20.34 -27.95 4.29
C PHE A 733 -20.61 -26.54 3.77
N ASN A 734 -19.57 -25.71 3.80
CA ASN A 734 -19.70 -24.34 3.31
C ASN A 734 -19.78 -24.33 1.77
N ASN A 735 -20.96 -24.08 1.22
CA ASN A 735 -21.20 -23.84 -0.19
C ASN A 735 -20.76 -22.42 -0.60
N THR A 736 -19.56 -22.32 -1.15
CA THR A 736 -19.01 -21.05 -1.64
C THR A 736 -19.52 -20.62 -3.03
N THR A 737 -20.55 -21.28 -3.58
CA THR A 737 -21.05 -20.98 -4.95
C THR A 737 -22.28 -20.07 -4.99
N GLY A 738 -22.87 -19.74 -3.84
CA GLY A 738 -23.95 -18.74 -3.70
C GLY A 738 -23.45 -17.30 -3.47
N ASP A 739 -24.38 -16.34 -3.46
CA ASP A 739 -24.08 -14.90 -3.24
C ASP A 739 -23.65 -14.59 -1.79
N LEU A 740 -23.89 -15.51 -0.84
CA LEU A 740 -23.43 -15.45 0.54
C LEU A 740 -22.93 -16.84 0.96
N PRO A 741 -21.79 -16.96 1.68
CA PRO A 741 -21.39 -18.19 2.35
C PRO A 741 -22.47 -18.62 3.36
N ASP A 742 -22.87 -19.87 3.30
CA ASP A 742 -23.83 -20.57 4.17
C ASP A 742 -23.14 -21.17 5.41
N ASP A 743 -22.18 -20.46 5.99
CA ASP A 743 -21.46 -20.91 7.19
C ASP A 743 -22.44 -20.97 8.37
N ASP A 744 -23.06 -22.14 8.58
CA ASP A 744 -24.22 -22.36 9.43
C ASP A 744 -23.85 -23.21 10.65
N TRP A 745 -24.47 -22.91 11.80
CA TRP A 745 -24.27 -23.63 13.06
C TRP A 745 -25.57 -23.65 13.84
N GLY A 746 -25.76 -24.66 14.69
CA GLY A 746 -26.94 -24.71 15.54
C GLY A 746 -27.26 -26.03 16.18
N TYR A 747 -28.46 -26.07 16.78
CA TYR A 747 -28.94 -27.18 17.62
C TYR A 747 -30.28 -27.76 17.12
N ASP A 748 -30.69 -27.44 15.90
CA ASP A 748 -32.01 -27.83 15.38
C ASP A 748 -32.13 -29.35 15.18
N ALA A 749 -31.08 -30.00 14.67
CA ALA A 749 -30.92 -31.44 14.69
C ALA A 749 -29.43 -31.84 14.75
N PRO A 750 -29.06 -32.82 15.60
CA PRO A 750 -27.68 -33.28 15.69
C PRO A 750 -27.29 -34.21 14.54
N TYR A 751 -25.98 -34.35 14.33
CA TYR A 751 -25.43 -35.47 13.56
C TYR A 751 -25.28 -36.71 14.43
N TYR A 752 -25.22 -37.87 13.77
CA TYR A 752 -24.87 -39.15 14.38
C TYR A 752 -23.96 -39.92 13.43
N PHE A 753 -22.83 -40.43 13.92
CA PHE A 753 -22.01 -41.37 13.17
C PHE A 753 -21.70 -42.64 13.97
N LYS A 754 -21.43 -43.73 13.24
CA LYS A 754 -20.89 -44.97 13.79
C LYS A 754 -19.79 -45.49 12.92
N LEU A 755 -18.62 -45.71 13.52
CA LEU A 755 -17.47 -46.29 12.85
C LEU A 755 -17.43 -47.80 13.06
N ARG A 756 -17.20 -48.55 11.98
CA ARG A 756 -16.90 -49.97 12.03
C ARG A 756 -15.64 -50.27 11.23
N LEU A 757 -14.76 -51.09 11.81
CA LEU A 757 -13.52 -51.53 11.21
C LEU A 757 -13.54 -53.05 11.07
N VAL A 758 -13.14 -53.58 9.92
CA VAL A 758 -12.91 -55.01 9.74
C VAL A 758 -11.42 -55.23 9.54
N TYR A 759 -10.78 -55.93 10.48
CA TYR A 759 -9.35 -56.18 10.48
C TYR A 759 -9.01 -57.52 9.80
N HIS A 760 -8.13 -57.44 8.81
CA HIS A 760 -7.64 -58.57 8.00
C HIS A 760 -6.13 -58.76 8.23
N PRO A 761 -5.71 -59.62 9.17
CA PRO A 761 -4.31 -59.99 9.37
C PRO A 761 -3.79 -60.90 8.26
N GLY A 762 -2.52 -60.75 7.91
CA GLY A 762 -1.85 -61.51 6.85
C GLY A 762 -2.11 -61.02 5.43
N GLU A 763 -2.98 -60.02 5.24
CA GLU A 763 -3.37 -59.49 3.93
C GLU A 763 -3.02 -57.99 3.84
N VAL A 764 -2.63 -57.48 2.68
CA VAL A 764 -2.21 -56.06 2.53
C VAL A 764 -3.22 -55.19 1.77
N SER A 765 -4.28 -55.82 1.24
CA SER A 765 -5.39 -55.16 0.54
C SER A 765 -6.53 -56.16 0.34
N PRO A 766 -7.79 -55.68 0.21
CA PRO A 766 -8.97 -56.50 -0.09
C PRO A 766 -8.99 -57.23 -1.44
#